data_AF-A0A2T5EI28-F1
#
_entry.id   AF-A0A2T5EI28-F1
#
_cell.length_a   1.000
_cell.length_b   1.000
_cell.length_c   1.000
_cell.angle_alpha   90.00
_cell.angle_beta   90.00
_cell.angle_gamma   90.00
#
_symmetry.space_group_name_H-M   'P 1'
#
loop_
_entity.id
_entity.type
_entity.pdbx_description
1 polymer ?
#
loop_
_entity_poly.entity_id
_entity_poly.type
_entity_poly.pdbx_seq_one_letter_code
_entity_poly.pdbx_strand_id
1 'polypeptide(L)'
;MSEKLIQLRQELVENPYVTFDSDGKGVSRVFDAKWDFHALNQNEKTVSFGHIGEKYRLDIQSYLYALMQWQKETSNSDSHAAVGSLISNRDKLKAIATRWGKSDFSLLSSEREWKKCTKALHGVGGVKVCQHMASTINVLNKAGLVTRYVHKREYIQWVNPDAAEGQAIAFPEAIHVSILKVVVEFVETYHPYRHQISAAMEKLYTYQDEMLNTELKALGVNALSEMQMKRFNSKMSRRTSKWPERKAIPNFSFYRRGDWLGTLLRMCFICVGLFSAARKEELLSMNKESYDDTLAAVPKVSGFSTKGNKGERIYTTWNTAPIAKLALELAYDATQAARKYSLERLDDGYQNGLLTQDQYNAKRQDLESAFISSDIAYNSELLINKASLKYRIDGANGALNMKEFNITATAEDVDEFDLLNPERAGSLKIGGGLPKLSPHDLRRSFVVFMVKNRLGNALTVKYQLKHRNINMSNWYANYSELARTNQLLMDTKLMSEFDEAIENSAVDAWDEIYNVSDTLSGAEGERIAQNKAERLAQGEEIIMSRSELLALVRSGEKSIVLLPTGGYCTNRNCERLCSLMDIVEAPCEHKVVTDKAAKRLSRERDHLIASFRAVNEMGDYANELILDARKKKILSIEPTLVKHGIQFDSFNDDIMAVWS
;
A
#
# COMPACT_ATOMS: atom_id res chain seq x y z
N MET A 1 12.84 42.37 9.79
CA MET A 1 12.23 41.55 8.71
C MET A 1 13.39 40.79 8.07
N SER A 2 13.29 39.48 7.84
CA SER A 2 14.42 38.73 7.26
C SER A 2 14.64 39.19 5.81
N GLU A 3 15.89 39.21 5.36
CA GLU A 3 16.29 39.55 3.99
C GLU A 3 15.51 38.70 2.96
N LYS A 4 15.30 37.43 3.29
CA LYS A 4 14.51 36.48 2.50
C LYS A 4 13.03 36.85 2.34
N LEU A 5 12.42 37.50 3.34
CA LEU A 5 11.04 38.02 3.22
C LEU A 5 10.97 39.27 2.34
N ILE A 6 12.04 40.09 2.31
CA ILE A 6 12.12 41.26 1.45
C ILE A 6 12.26 40.82 -0.01
N GLN A 7 13.17 39.88 -0.28
CA GLN A 7 13.36 39.27 -1.60
C GLN A 7 12.07 38.61 -2.09
N LEU A 8 11.41 37.79 -1.24
CA LEU A 8 10.13 37.17 -1.58
C LEU A 8 9.07 38.21 -1.98
N ARG A 9 8.96 39.32 -1.24
CA ARG A 9 8.00 40.38 -1.57
C ARG A 9 8.29 41.04 -2.91
N GLN A 10 9.56 41.21 -3.28
CA GLN A 10 9.96 41.75 -4.58
C GLN A 10 9.61 40.79 -5.71
N GLU A 11 9.94 39.51 -5.57
CA GLU A 11 9.62 38.47 -6.57
C GLU A 11 8.12 38.32 -6.81
N LEU A 12 7.30 38.45 -5.76
CA LEU A 12 5.85 38.31 -5.85
C LEU A 12 5.15 39.45 -6.59
N VAL A 13 5.79 40.61 -6.80
CA VAL A 13 5.22 41.75 -7.55
C VAL A 13 4.87 41.34 -8.97
N GLU A 14 5.72 40.52 -9.60
CA GLU A 14 5.55 40.05 -10.97
C GLU A 14 4.54 38.88 -11.09
N ASN A 15 3.99 38.41 -9.96
CA ASN A 15 3.13 37.23 -9.86
C ASN A 15 3.65 36.04 -10.71
N PRO A 16 4.80 35.47 -10.33
CA PRO A 16 5.54 34.53 -11.17
C PRO A 16 4.76 33.23 -11.42
N TYR A 17 5.15 32.50 -12.45
CA TYR A 17 4.66 31.15 -12.67
C TYR A 17 5.17 30.23 -11.55
N VAL A 18 4.24 29.47 -10.97
CA VAL A 18 4.50 28.48 -9.92
C VAL A 18 4.54 27.06 -10.49
N THR A 19 3.83 26.81 -11.59
CA THR A 19 3.82 25.52 -12.28
C THR A 19 4.05 25.65 -13.77
N PHE A 20 4.55 24.56 -14.36
CA PHE A 20 4.90 24.46 -15.77
C PHE A 20 4.34 23.15 -16.35
N ASP A 21 4.00 23.17 -17.64
CA ASP A 21 3.58 21.97 -18.38
C ASP A 21 4.80 21.10 -18.78
N SER A 22 4.54 19.96 -19.43
CA SER A 22 5.60 19.09 -19.95
C SER A 22 6.55 19.76 -20.94
N ASP A 23 6.13 20.86 -21.58
CA ASP A 23 6.92 21.63 -22.56
C ASP A 23 7.68 22.81 -21.91
N GLY A 24 7.57 22.97 -20.58
CA GLY A 24 8.22 24.04 -19.83
C GLY A 24 7.51 25.41 -19.92
N LYS A 25 6.28 25.47 -20.42
CA LYS A 25 5.48 26.71 -20.45
C LYS A 25 4.76 26.90 -19.12
N GLY A 26 4.66 28.15 -18.67
CA GLY A 26 4.01 28.49 -17.41
C GLY A 26 2.49 28.24 -17.44
N VAL A 27 1.97 27.51 -16.45
CA VAL A 27 0.56 27.08 -16.39
C VAL A 27 -0.22 27.82 -15.31
N SER A 28 0.29 27.88 -14.08
CA SER A 28 -0.36 28.59 -12.97
C SER A 28 0.57 29.62 -12.38
N ARG A 29 0.00 30.73 -11.90
CA ARG A 29 0.69 31.80 -11.18
C ARG A 29 0.42 31.74 -9.69
N VAL A 30 1.28 32.38 -8.90
CA VAL A 30 1.24 32.31 -7.42
C VAL A 30 -0.14 32.65 -6.87
N PHE A 31 -0.78 33.71 -7.34
CA PHE A 31 -2.05 34.17 -6.80
C PHE A 31 -3.30 33.53 -7.42
N ASP A 32 -3.14 32.58 -8.35
CA ASP A 32 -4.27 31.86 -8.94
C ASP A 32 -5.02 31.02 -7.88
N ALA A 33 -6.35 30.95 -8.00
CA ALA A 33 -7.19 30.19 -7.07
C ALA A 33 -6.90 28.68 -7.07
N LYS A 34 -6.16 28.18 -8.06
CA LYS A 34 -5.75 26.80 -8.22
C LYS A 34 -4.39 26.73 -8.92
N TRP A 35 -3.47 25.93 -8.40
CA TRP A 35 -2.23 25.56 -9.07
C TRP A 35 -2.36 24.18 -9.70
N ASP A 36 -1.94 24.06 -10.97
CA ASP A 36 -2.01 22.83 -11.76
C ASP A 36 -0.63 22.18 -11.88
N PHE A 37 -0.51 20.93 -11.40
CA PHE A 37 0.71 20.13 -11.38
C PHE A 37 0.58 18.82 -12.20
N HIS A 38 -0.31 18.76 -13.20
CA HIS A 38 -0.52 17.52 -13.97
C HIS A 38 0.75 17.02 -14.66
N ALA A 39 1.64 17.92 -15.11
CA ALA A 39 2.93 17.58 -15.73
C ALA A 39 3.84 16.68 -14.86
N LEU A 40 3.73 16.77 -13.53
CA LEU A 40 4.55 15.98 -12.60
C LEU A 40 4.08 14.53 -12.46
N ASN A 41 2.89 14.21 -12.97
CA ASN A 41 2.26 12.89 -12.90
C ASN A 41 2.20 12.24 -11.49
N GLN A 42 2.12 13.08 -10.45
CA GLN A 42 1.99 12.64 -9.06
C GLN A 42 0.54 12.21 -8.75
N ASN A 43 0.33 11.56 -7.59
CA ASN A 43 -1.01 11.16 -7.14
C ASN A 43 -1.93 12.37 -6.96
N GLU A 44 -1.42 13.42 -6.32
CA GLU A 44 -2.09 14.71 -6.19
C GLU A 44 -1.63 15.61 -7.34
N LYS A 45 -2.59 16.15 -8.10
CA LYS A 45 -2.31 16.87 -9.35
C LYS A 45 -2.64 18.37 -9.26
N THR A 46 -3.29 18.82 -8.19
CA THR A 46 -3.75 20.22 -8.08
C THR A 46 -3.73 20.73 -6.65
N VAL A 47 -3.41 22.01 -6.45
CA VAL A 47 -3.51 22.70 -5.16
C VAL A 47 -4.57 23.80 -5.28
N SER A 48 -5.74 23.62 -4.66
CA SER A 48 -6.82 24.61 -4.65
C SER A 48 -6.76 25.53 -3.43
N PHE A 49 -7.02 26.82 -3.64
CA PHE A 49 -7.11 27.88 -2.62
C PHE A 49 -8.48 28.56 -2.56
N GLY A 50 -9.38 28.28 -3.50
CA GLY A 50 -10.69 28.96 -3.60
C GLY A 50 -11.57 28.84 -2.35
N HIS A 51 -11.38 27.77 -1.57
CA HIS A 51 -12.10 27.54 -0.31
C HIS A 51 -11.48 28.26 0.91
N ILE A 52 -10.38 28.99 0.72
CA ILE A 52 -9.73 29.81 1.74
C ILE A 52 -10.27 31.23 1.61
N GLY A 53 -10.68 31.83 2.73
CA GLY A 53 -11.18 33.22 2.75
C GLY A 53 -10.13 34.19 2.22
N GLU A 54 -10.57 35.18 1.44
CA GLU A 54 -9.69 36.12 0.73
C GLU A 54 -8.69 36.82 1.65
N LYS A 55 -9.12 37.15 2.88
CA LYS A 55 -8.29 37.74 3.95
C LYS A 55 -6.97 36.98 4.18
N TYR A 56 -6.95 35.66 4.04
CA TYR A 56 -5.80 34.81 4.34
C TYR A 56 -5.13 34.23 3.10
N ARG A 57 -5.81 34.28 1.94
CA ARG A 57 -5.45 33.48 0.76
C ARG A 57 -4.10 33.88 0.17
N LEU A 58 -3.91 35.18 -0.07
CA LEU A 58 -2.71 35.72 -0.71
C LEU A 58 -1.46 35.42 0.12
N ASP A 59 -1.50 35.69 1.42
CA ASP A 59 -0.40 35.36 2.32
C ASP A 59 -0.07 33.86 2.29
N ILE A 60 -1.08 32.98 2.41
CA ILE A 60 -0.86 31.53 2.38
C ILE A 60 -0.23 31.09 1.05
N GLN A 61 -0.66 31.65 -0.09
CA GLN A 61 -0.04 31.41 -1.40
C GLN A 61 1.42 31.86 -1.42
N SER A 62 1.71 33.07 -0.93
CA SER A 62 3.07 33.62 -0.85
C SER A 62 4.01 32.77 0.00
N TYR A 63 3.60 32.36 1.20
CA TYR A 63 4.41 31.51 2.07
C TYR A 63 4.59 30.11 1.47
N LEU A 64 3.57 29.55 0.83
CA LEU A 64 3.68 28.24 0.19
C LEU A 64 4.60 28.27 -1.03
N TYR A 65 4.55 29.35 -1.82
CA TYR A 65 5.48 29.59 -2.93
C TYR A 65 6.92 29.71 -2.43
N ALA A 66 7.16 30.50 -1.37
CA ALA A 66 8.49 30.63 -0.78
C ALA A 66 9.04 29.30 -0.26
N LEU A 67 8.19 28.47 0.35
CA LEU A 67 8.56 27.12 0.76
C LEU A 67 8.93 26.24 -0.42
N MET A 68 8.21 26.36 -1.54
CA MET A 68 8.50 25.61 -2.76
C MET A 68 9.86 26.03 -3.36
N GLN A 69 10.15 27.34 -3.44
CA GLN A 69 11.43 27.83 -3.96
C GLN A 69 12.61 27.39 -3.10
N TRP A 70 12.49 27.57 -1.77
CA TRP A 70 13.51 27.09 -0.84
C TRP A 70 13.78 25.59 -0.98
N GLN A 71 12.75 24.78 -1.22
CA GLN A 71 12.91 23.34 -1.45
C GLN A 71 13.65 23.04 -2.75
N LYS A 72 13.38 23.77 -3.84
CA LYS A 72 14.11 23.61 -5.10
C LYS A 72 15.59 23.93 -4.91
N GLU A 73 15.90 25.10 -4.34
CA GLU A 73 17.26 25.59 -4.06
C GLU A 73 18.08 24.63 -3.18
N THR A 74 17.44 23.97 -2.21
CA THR A 74 18.12 23.07 -1.26
C THR A 74 18.13 21.61 -1.72
N SER A 75 17.56 21.30 -2.87
CA SER A 75 17.52 19.94 -3.42
C SER A 75 18.58 19.74 -4.49
N ASN A 76 19.29 18.60 -4.45
CA ASN A 76 20.26 18.23 -5.49
C ASN A 76 19.65 18.01 -6.89
N SER A 77 18.33 18.06 -7.02
CA SER A 77 17.57 17.71 -8.23
C SER A 77 16.73 18.88 -8.75
N ASP A 78 16.90 20.10 -8.22
CA ASP A 78 16.06 21.28 -8.51
C ASP A 78 14.53 21.02 -8.42
N SER A 79 14.15 20.02 -7.63
CA SER A 79 12.78 19.50 -7.58
C SER A 79 12.13 19.87 -6.24
N HIS A 80 10.91 20.37 -6.30
CA HIS A 80 10.13 20.71 -5.11
C HIS A 80 9.58 19.46 -4.41
N ALA A 81 9.12 19.58 -3.16
CA ALA A 81 8.49 18.46 -2.47
C ALA A 81 7.19 18.01 -3.17
N ALA A 82 6.78 16.76 -2.90
CA ALA A 82 5.53 16.18 -3.40
C ALA A 82 4.34 17.15 -3.27
N VAL A 83 3.46 17.20 -4.28
CA VAL A 83 2.26 18.07 -4.29
C VAL A 83 1.39 17.83 -3.05
N GLY A 84 1.30 16.58 -2.58
CA GLY A 84 0.61 16.24 -1.33
C GLY A 84 1.19 16.94 -0.08
N SER A 85 2.50 17.19 -0.04
CA SER A 85 3.14 17.97 1.03
C SER A 85 2.76 19.44 0.96
N LEU A 86 2.64 20.00 -0.25
CA LEU A 86 2.17 21.38 -0.46
C LEU A 86 0.71 21.54 0.00
N ILE A 87 -0.15 20.58 -0.36
CA ILE A 87 -1.55 20.50 0.12
C ILE A 87 -1.60 20.45 1.66
N SER A 88 -0.81 19.57 2.27
CA SER A 88 -0.76 19.46 3.73
C SER A 88 -0.31 20.77 4.38
N ASN A 89 0.76 21.40 3.88
CA ASN A 89 1.24 22.69 4.40
C ASN A 89 0.18 23.79 4.23
N ARG A 90 -0.45 23.91 3.06
CA ARG A 90 -1.57 24.84 2.83
C ARG A 90 -2.66 24.67 3.88
N ASP A 91 -3.08 23.43 4.14
CA ASP A 91 -4.17 23.15 5.09
C ASP A 91 -3.77 23.49 6.54
N LYS A 92 -2.50 23.26 6.92
CA LYS A 92 -1.99 23.68 8.25
C LYS A 92 -1.84 25.19 8.36
N LEU A 93 -1.34 25.87 7.34
CA LEU A 93 -1.28 27.34 7.31
C LEU A 93 -2.67 27.95 7.41
N LYS A 94 -3.64 27.43 6.65
CA LYS A 94 -5.06 27.82 6.74
C LYS A 94 -5.60 27.63 8.16
N ALA A 95 -5.36 26.47 8.77
CA ALA A 95 -5.84 26.15 10.12
C ALA A 95 -5.24 27.09 11.18
N ILE A 96 -3.93 27.38 11.09
CA ILE A 96 -3.25 28.35 11.96
C ILE A 96 -3.88 29.74 11.75
N ALA A 97 -3.96 30.21 10.50
CA ALA A 97 -4.41 31.55 10.17
C ALA A 97 -5.86 31.81 10.60
N THR A 98 -6.74 30.82 10.41
CA THR A 98 -8.15 30.92 10.78
C THR A 98 -8.33 31.03 12.29
N ARG A 99 -7.54 30.29 13.09
CA ARG A 99 -7.64 30.29 14.55
C ARG A 99 -6.95 31.49 15.18
N TRP A 100 -5.75 31.82 14.71
CA TRP A 100 -4.96 32.94 15.21
C TRP A 100 -5.52 34.29 14.73
N GLY A 101 -6.25 34.30 13.61
CA GLY A 101 -6.91 35.49 13.05
C GLY A 101 -6.03 36.33 12.11
N LYS A 102 -4.79 35.91 11.86
CA LYS A 102 -3.77 36.56 11.01
C LYS A 102 -3.10 35.55 10.09
N SER A 103 -2.59 36.00 8.94
CA SER A 103 -1.91 35.15 7.95
C SER A 103 -0.48 35.58 7.64
N ASP A 104 -0.01 36.71 8.18
CA ASP A 104 1.40 37.07 8.14
C ASP A 104 2.19 36.25 9.18
N PHE A 105 2.65 35.07 8.77
CA PHE A 105 3.34 34.12 9.65
C PHE A 105 4.68 34.64 10.19
N SER A 106 5.27 35.67 9.59
CA SER A 106 6.51 36.29 10.07
C SER A 106 6.36 36.83 11.50
N LEU A 107 5.15 37.25 11.88
CA LEU A 107 4.83 37.76 13.21
C LEU A 107 4.94 36.67 14.30
N LEU A 108 4.92 35.37 13.96
CA LEU A 108 5.14 34.29 14.91
C LEU A 108 6.55 34.31 15.52
N SER A 109 7.46 35.06 14.92
CA SER A 109 8.79 35.36 15.49
C SER A 109 8.70 36.22 16.76
N SER A 110 7.65 37.03 16.92
CA SER A 110 7.43 37.86 18.12
C SER A 110 6.81 37.05 19.26
N GLU A 111 7.40 37.10 20.45
CA GLU A 111 6.85 36.44 21.66
C GLU A 111 5.41 36.86 21.97
N ARG A 112 5.06 38.14 21.74
CA ARG A 112 3.70 38.63 21.99
C ARG A 112 2.67 37.96 21.10
N GLU A 113 2.98 37.82 19.82
CA GLU A 113 2.09 37.21 18.84
C GLU A 113 2.11 35.68 18.93
N TRP A 114 3.26 35.08 19.26
CA TRP A 114 3.39 33.66 19.56
C TRP A 114 2.47 33.23 20.71
N LYS A 115 2.47 33.96 21.82
CA LYS A 115 1.57 33.68 22.96
C LYS A 115 0.09 33.72 22.57
N LYS A 116 -0.31 34.66 21.71
CA LYS A 116 -1.69 34.74 21.19
C LYS A 116 -2.02 33.55 20.29
N CYS A 117 -1.11 33.21 19.38
CA CYS A 117 -1.26 32.07 18.47
C CYS A 117 -1.39 30.75 19.25
N THR A 118 -0.43 30.45 20.14
CA THR A 118 -0.44 29.25 20.98
C THR A 118 -1.71 29.13 21.81
N LYS A 119 -2.19 30.24 22.39
CA LYS A 119 -3.48 30.25 23.11
C LYS A 119 -4.66 29.91 22.21
N ALA A 120 -4.68 30.42 20.97
CA ALA A 120 -5.73 30.12 20.00
C ALA A 120 -5.67 28.69 19.43
N LEU A 121 -4.51 28.04 19.51
CA LEU A 121 -4.30 26.65 19.09
C LEU A 121 -4.60 25.63 20.18
N HIS A 122 -4.87 26.05 21.42
CA HIS A 122 -5.24 25.14 22.51
C HIS A 122 -6.49 24.32 22.13
N GLY A 123 -6.41 22.99 22.27
CA GLY A 123 -7.49 22.07 21.90
C GLY A 123 -7.79 21.98 20.39
N VAL A 124 -6.81 22.29 19.52
CA VAL A 124 -7.03 22.32 18.05
C VAL A 124 -7.35 20.96 17.45
N GLY A 125 -6.84 19.88 18.04
CA GLY A 125 -7.03 18.52 17.57
C GLY A 125 -6.15 17.55 18.34
N GLY A 126 -6.01 16.32 17.85
CA GLY A 126 -5.14 15.34 18.47
C GLY A 126 -3.64 15.61 18.22
N VAL A 127 -2.81 14.72 18.75
CA VAL A 127 -1.35 14.85 18.80
C VAL A 127 -0.74 15.01 17.40
N LYS A 128 -1.16 14.20 16.43
CA LYS A 128 -0.63 14.26 15.05
C LYS A 128 -0.98 15.56 14.36
N VAL A 129 -2.19 16.07 14.55
CA VAL A 129 -2.60 17.37 14.00
C VAL A 129 -1.70 18.48 14.54
N CYS A 130 -1.49 18.52 15.85
CA CYS A 130 -0.65 19.50 16.51
C CYS A 130 0.82 19.39 16.07
N GLN A 131 1.35 18.16 15.99
CA GLN A 131 2.69 17.87 15.49
C GLN A 131 2.87 18.37 14.05
N HIS A 132 1.89 18.15 13.18
CA HIS A 132 1.96 18.61 11.79
C HIS A 132 1.93 20.15 11.69
N MET A 133 1.11 20.83 12.51
CA MET A 133 1.12 22.30 12.58
C MET A 133 2.47 22.85 13.04
N ALA A 134 3.04 22.26 14.10
CA ALA A 134 4.38 22.59 14.57
C ALA A 134 5.45 22.34 13.49
N SER A 135 5.36 21.22 12.77
CA SER A 135 6.25 20.90 11.66
C SER A 135 6.16 21.92 10.53
N THR A 136 4.96 22.40 10.17
CA THR A 136 4.80 23.45 9.15
C THR A 136 5.50 24.74 9.56
N ILE A 137 5.39 25.15 10.83
CA ILE A 137 6.12 26.31 11.37
C ILE A 137 7.64 26.07 11.33
N ASN A 138 8.09 24.87 11.70
CA ASN A 138 9.51 24.52 11.67
C ASN A 138 10.08 24.48 10.25
N VAL A 139 9.27 24.13 9.24
CA VAL A 139 9.68 24.22 7.83
C VAL A 139 9.79 25.68 7.39
N LEU A 140 8.87 26.57 7.80
CA LEU A 140 9.02 28.02 7.59
C LEU A 140 10.30 28.56 8.25
N ASN A 141 10.66 28.02 9.41
CA ASN A 141 11.89 28.39 10.09
C ASN A 141 13.15 27.96 9.34
N LYS A 142 13.20 26.71 8.87
CA LYS A 142 14.28 26.22 8.01
C LYS A 142 14.41 27.03 6.73
N ALA A 143 13.28 27.48 6.17
CA ALA A 143 13.25 28.33 4.99
C ALA A 143 13.65 29.79 5.27
N GLY A 144 13.89 30.20 6.52
CA GLY A 144 14.25 31.58 6.89
C GLY A 144 13.09 32.58 6.90
N LEU A 145 11.84 32.08 6.84
CA LEU A 145 10.62 32.91 6.79
C LEU A 145 10.12 33.29 8.19
N VAL A 146 10.51 32.52 9.21
CA VAL A 146 10.15 32.71 10.63
C VAL A 146 11.36 32.35 11.49
N THR A 147 11.64 33.04 12.60
CA THR A 147 12.76 32.68 13.49
C THR A 147 12.41 31.63 14.55
N ARG A 148 11.10 31.38 14.75
CA ARG A 148 10.55 30.43 15.72
C ARG A 148 10.77 28.97 15.31
N TYR A 149 11.32 28.18 16.23
CA TYR A 149 11.28 26.72 16.18
C TYR A 149 10.38 26.20 17.31
N VAL A 150 9.47 25.27 17.00
CA VAL A 150 8.47 24.72 17.90
C VAL A 150 8.88 23.31 18.34
N HIS A 151 9.07 23.12 19.64
CA HIS A 151 9.40 21.83 20.23
C HIS A 151 8.15 21.04 20.67
N LYS A 152 8.33 19.73 20.92
CA LYS A 152 7.26 18.84 21.42
C LYS A 152 6.60 19.35 22.70
N ARG A 153 7.39 19.87 23.64
CA ARG A 153 6.89 20.46 24.90
C ARG A 153 5.94 21.65 24.70
N GLU A 154 6.01 22.32 23.56
CA GLU A 154 5.14 23.46 23.24
C GLU A 154 3.85 22.99 22.59
N TYR A 155 3.93 22.19 21.52
CA TYR A 155 2.73 21.79 20.78
C TYR A 155 1.85 20.79 21.53
N ILE A 156 2.38 20.06 22.53
CA ILE A 156 1.56 19.19 23.39
C ILE A 156 0.44 19.98 24.07
N GLN A 157 0.66 21.27 24.36
CA GLN A 157 -0.35 22.16 24.95
C GLN A 157 -1.49 22.48 23.99
N TRP A 158 -1.35 22.18 22.70
CA TRP A 158 -2.39 22.38 21.70
C TRP A 158 -3.34 21.17 21.59
N VAL A 159 -2.93 20.04 22.15
CA VAL A 159 -3.65 18.78 22.03
C VAL A 159 -4.97 18.88 22.79
N ASN A 160 -6.06 18.50 22.11
CA ASN A 160 -7.33 18.26 22.76
C ASN A 160 -7.23 16.92 23.52
N PRO A 161 -7.36 16.90 24.86
CA PRO A 161 -7.28 15.67 25.65
C PRO A 161 -8.34 14.62 25.25
N ASP A 162 -9.48 15.06 24.71
CA ASP A 162 -10.57 14.18 24.30
C ASP A 162 -10.45 13.69 22.83
N ALA A 163 -9.41 14.11 22.10
CA ALA A 163 -9.23 13.68 20.72
C ALA A 163 -8.70 12.24 20.68
N ALA A 164 -9.59 11.29 20.42
CA ALA A 164 -9.26 9.88 20.22
C ALA A 164 -8.41 9.66 18.95
N GLU A 165 -7.08 9.79 19.06
CA GLU A 165 -6.12 9.43 18.01
C GLU A 165 -5.51 8.04 18.23
N GLY A 166 -6.35 7.00 18.23
CA GLY A 166 -5.84 5.64 18.30
C GLY A 166 -5.20 5.16 16.99
N GLN A 167 -4.30 4.18 17.07
CA GLN A 167 -3.77 3.42 15.92
C GLN A 167 -4.92 2.92 14.98
N ALA A 168 -4.57 2.55 13.74
CA ALA A 168 -5.45 1.73 12.90
C ALA A 168 -5.92 0.49 13.70
N ILE A 169 -7.15 0.02 13.52
CA ILE A 169 -7.64 -1.16 14.26
C ILE A 169 -7.06 -2.44 13.65
N ALA A 170 -6.86 -3.44 14.50
CA ALA A 170 -6.64 -4.83 14.11
C ALA A 170 -7.92 -5.60 14.43
N PHE A 171 -8.38 -6.42 13.48
CA PHE A 171 -9.59 -7.23 13.67
C PHE A 171 -9.30 -8.41 14.60
N PRO A 172 -10.25 -8.77 15.47
CA PRO A 172 -10.36 -10.11 16.02
C PRO A 172 -10.33 -11.15 14.90
N GLU A 173 -9.86 -12.34 15.21
CA GLU A 173 -9.62 -13.36 14.19
C GLU A 173 -10.90 -13.86 13.53
N ALA A 174 -11.96 -14.11 14.31
CA ALA A 174 -13.24 -14.53 13.77
C ALA A 174 -13.82 -13.48 12.81
N ILE A 175 -13.73 -12.20 13.18
CA ILE A 175 -14.13 -11.09 12.30
C ILE A 175 -13.25 -11.03 11.04
N HIS A 176 -11.94 -11.20 11.17
CA HIS A 176 -11.01 -11.21 10.03
C HIS A 176 -11.37 -12.32 9.03
N VAL A 177 -11.55 -13.54 9.51
CA VAL A 177 -11.93 -14.72 8.70
C VAL A 177 -13.30 -14.52 8.06
N SER A 178 -14.27 -13.97 8.80
CA SER A 178 -15.60 -13.66 8.26
C SER A 178 -15.53 -12.68 7.08
N ILE A 179 -14.73 -11.60 7.21
CA ILE A 179 -14.55 -10.64 6.11
C ILE A 179 -13.88 -11.31 4.90
N LEU A 180 -12.82 -12.10 5.14
CA LEU A 180 -12.12 -12.84 4.08
C LEU A 180 -13.09 -13.75 3.31
N LYS A 181 -13.90 -14.53 4.02
CA LYS A 181 -14.88 -15.42 3.42
C LYS A 181 -15.86 -14.65 2.53
N VAL A 182 -16.44 -13.56 3.05
CA VAL A 182 -17.40 -12.74 2.29
C VAL A 182 -16.78 -12.16 1.01
N VAL A 183 -15.55 -11.63 1.08
CA VAL A 183 -14.92 -11.05 -0.12
C VAL A 183 -14.50 -12.11 -1.14
N VAL A 184 -14.03 -13.27 -0.70
CA VAL A 184 -13.66 -14.39 -1.58
C VAL A 184 -14.91 -14.93 -2.28
N GLU A 185 -15.96 -15.26 -1.54
CA GLU A 185 -17.22 -15.76 -2.09
C GLU A 185 -17.84 -14.75 -3.07
N PHE A 186 -17.78 -13.46 -2.74
CA PHE A 186 -18.25 -12.40 -3.64
C PHE A 186 -17.46 -12.40 -4.96
N VAL A 187 -16.13 -12.41 -4.89
CA VAL A 187 -15.28 -12.39 -6.10
C VAL A 187 -15.54 -13.62 -6.95
N GLU A 188 -15.59 -14.81 -6.37
CA GLU A 188 -15.84 -16.07 -7.08
C GLU A 188 -17.24 -16.10 -7.70
N THR A 189 -18.25 -15.57 -7.01
CA THR A 189 -19.62 -15.50 -7.53
C THR A 189 -19.73 -14.60 -8.76
N TYR A 190 -19.05 -13.45 -8.75
CA TYR A 190 -19.23 -12.43 -9.80
C TYR A 190 -18.17 -12.47 -10.91
N HIS A 191 -17.01 -13.07 -10.69
CA HIS A 191 -15.94 -13.17 -11.70
C HIS A 191 -16.40 -13.77 -13.04
N PRO A 192 -17.23 -14.84 -13.08
CA PRO A 192 -17.76 -15.38 -14.34
C PRO A 192 -18.64 -14.38 -15.11
N TYR A 193 -19.28 -13.44 -14.41
CA TYR A 193 -20.20 -12.45 -14.99
C TYR A 193 -19.51 -11.14 -15.38
N ARG A 194 -18.21 -10.96 -15.15
CA ARG A 194 -17.50 -9.67 -15.34
C ARG A 194 -17.75 -9.01 -16.71
N HIS A 195 -17.71 -9.80 -17.79
CA HIS A 195 -17.98 -9.30 -19.15
C HIS A 195 -19.46 -8.97 -19.37
N GLN A 196 -20.37 -9.78 -18.81
CA GLN A 196 -21.81 -9.54 -18.90
C GLN A 196 -22.21 -8.27 -18.13
N ILE A 197 -21.61 -8.03 -16.97
CA ILE A 197 -21.79 -6.80 -16.19
C ILE A 197 -21.40 -5.60 -17.03
N SER A 198 -20.23 -5.63 -17.66
CA SER A 198 -19.77 -4.54 -18.53
C SER A 198 -20.73 -4.31 -19.70
N ALA A 199 -21.12 -5.36 -20.42
CA ALA A 199 -22.05 -5.26 -21.55
C ALA A 199 -23.43 -4.69 -21.13
N ALA A 200 -23.94 -5.12 -19.97
CA ALA A 200 -25.18 -4.60 -19.42
C ALA A 200 -25.07 -3.09 -19.10
N MET A 201 -23.95 -2.67 -18.53
CA MET A 201 -23.70 -1.26 -18.21
C MET A 201 -23.48 -0.41 -19.47
N GLU A 202 -22.84 -0.93 -20.51
CA GLU A 202 -22.72 -0.25 -21.81
C GLU A 202 -24.10 0.03 -22.39
N LYS A 203 -24.96 -1.00 -22.45
CA LYS A 203 -26.36 -0.85 -22.88
C LYS A 203 -27.12 0.18 -22.05
N LEU A 204 -26.89 0.22 -20.73
CA LEU A 204 -27.51 1.22 -19.85
C LEU A 204 -27.07 2.64 -20.24
N TYR A 205 -25.77 2.88 -20.43
CA TYR A 205 -25.24 4.21 -20.74
C TYR A 205 -25.79 4.72 -22.06
N THR A 206 -25.71 3.90 -23.13
CA THR A 206 -26.25 4.24 -24.45
C THR A 206 -27.73 4.57 -24.38
N TYR A 207 -28.53 3.69 -23.76
CA TYR A 207 -29.98 3.89 -23.65
C TYR A 207 -30.34 5.18 -22.90
N GLN A 208 -29.69 5.44 -21.76
CA GLN A 208 -30.02 6.62 -20.96
C GLN A 208 -29.59 7.92 -21.64
N ASP A 209 -28.48 7.92 -22.38
CA ASP A 209 -28.03 9.08 -23.16
C ASP A 209 -28.99 9.38 -24.30
N GLU A 210 -29.42 8.36 -25.05
CA GLU A 210 -30.44 8.50 -26.11
C GLU A 210 -31.75 9.07 -25.56
N MET A 211 -32.22 8.52 -24.43
CA MET A 211 -33.45 8.98 -23.78
C MET A 211 -33.31 10.41 -23.23
N LEU A 212 -32.15 10.78 -22.68
CA LEU A 212 -31.90 12.14 -22.21
C LEU A 212 -31.91 13.12 -23.38
N ASN A 213 -31.19 12.82 -24.46
CA ASN A 213 -31.16 13.64 -25.67
C ASN A 213 -32.55 13.82 -26.28
N THR A 214 -33.36 12.76 -26.27
CA THR A 214 -34.76 12.83 -26.75
C THR A 214 -35.61 13.75 -25.87
N GLU A 215 -35.47 13.65 -24.54
CA GLU A 215 -36.21 14.49 -23.58
C GLU A 215 -35.80 15.97 -23.67
N LEU A 216 -34.49 16.25 -23.81
CA LEU A 216 -33.95 17.60 -24.02
C LEU A 216 -34.52 18.23 -25.31
N LYS A 217 -34.50 17.49 -26.43
CA LYS A 217 -35.08 17.94 -27.71
C LYS A 217 -36.58 18.20 -27.59
N ALA A 218 -37.33 17.34 -26.93
CA ALA A 218 -38.78 17.51 -26.76
C ALA A 218 -39.14 18.74 -25.92
N LEU A 219 -38.29 19.12 -24.96
CA LEU A 219 -38.47 20.29 -24.11
C LEU A 219 -37.84 21.57 -24.68
N GLY A 220 -37.02 21.46 -25.73
CA GLY A 220 -36.30 22.59 -26.31
C GLY A 220 -35.26 23.21 -25.36
N VAL A 221 -34.70 22.43 -24.43
CA VAL A 221 -33.74 22.90 -23.42
C VAL A 221 -32.40 22.18 -23.56
N ASN A 222 -31.32 22.87 -23.19
CA ASN A 222 -29.97 22.29 -23.18
C ASN A 222 -29.65 21.49 -21.90
N ALA A 223 -30.45 21.68 -20.84
CA ALA A 223 -30.31 20.95 -19.58
C ALA A 223 -31.66 20.79 -18.87
N LEU A 224 -31.83 19.68 -18.15
CA LEU A 224 -32.97 19.44 -17.29
C LEU A 224 -32.78 20.12 -15.92
N SER A 225 -33.83 20.74 -15.39
CA SER A 225 -33.88 21.16 -13.98
C SER A 225 -33.73 19.95 -13.04
N GLU A 226 -33.38 20.21 -11.77
CA GLU A 226 -33.19 19.16 -10.76
C GLU A 226 -34.44 18.26 -10.61
N MET A 227 -35.64 18.87 -10.61
CA MET A 227 -36.90 18.14 -10.50
C MET A 227 -37.18 17.27 -11.74
N GLN A 228 -36.92 17.78 -12.94
CA GLN A 228 -37.04 17.02 -14.19
C GLN A 228 -36.05 15.86 -14.21
N MET A 229 -34.80 16.08 -13.79
CA MET A 229 -33.78 15.04 -13.71
C MET A 229 -34.16 13.93 -12.71
N LYS A 230 -34.74 14.28 -11.55
CA LYS A 230 -35.26 13.27 -10.58
C LYS A 230 -36.36 12.40 -11.19
N ARG A 231 -37.30 13.01 -11.92
CA ARG A 231 -38.38 12.28 -12.63
C ARG A 231 -37.83 11.40 -13.75
N PHE A 232 -36.89 11.93 -14.54
CA PHE A 232 -36.20 11.19 -15.60
C PHE A 232 -35.49 9.96 -15.06
N ASN A 233 -34.68 10.10 -14.01
CA ASN A 233 -33.98 8.98 -13.38
C ASN A 233 -34.95 7.91 -12.85
N SER A 234 -36.08 8.33 -12.26
CA SER A 234 -37.13 7.40 -11.79
C SER A 234 -37.77 6.62 -12.94
N LYS A 235 -38.06 7.29 -14.07
CA LYS A 235 -38.58 6.67 -15.30
C LYS A 235 -37.58 5.66 -15.87
N MET A 236 -36.30 6.02 -15.93
CA MET A 236 -35.23 5.14 -16.41
C MET A 236 -35.10 3.90 -15.52
N SER A 237 -35.02 4.09 -14.20
CA SER A 237 -34.93 2.98 -13.23
C SER A 237 -36.08 1.98 -13.37
N ARG A 238 -37.34 2.44 -13.52
CA ARG A 238 -38.49 1.55 -13.74
C ARG A 238 -38.36 0.72 -15.02
N ARG A 239 -37.79 1.28 -16.09
CA ARG A 239 -37.62 0.56 -17.37
C ARG A 239 -36.48 -0.45 -17.28
N THR A 240 -35.31 -0.02 -16.80
CA THR A 240 -34.12 -0.88 -16.67
C THR A 240 -34.34 -2.00 -15.65
N SER A 241 -35.21 -1.79 -14.66
CA SER A 241 -35.60 -2.82 -13.69
C SER A 241 -36.21 -4.10 -14.31
N LYS A 242 -36.74 -4.00 -15.55
CA LYS A 242 -37.41 -5.09 -16.29
C LYS A 242 -36.50 -5.77 -17.31
N TRP A 243 -35.26 -5.29 -17.48
CA TRP A 243 -34.32 -5.83 -18.44
C TRP A 243 -33.84 -7.24 -18.05
N PRO A 244 -33.65 -8.16 -19.02
CA PRO A 244 -33.29 -9.55 -18.75
C PRO A 244 -31.96 -9.72 -18.01
N GLU A 245 -30.99 -8.83 -18.26
CA GLU A 245 -29.67 -8.83 -17.62
C GLU A 245 -29.76 -8.75 -16.09
N ARG A 246 -30.81 -8.11 -15.56
CA ARG A 246 -31.06 -8.03 -14.11
C ARG A 246 -31.38 -9.40 -13.48
N LYS A 247 -31.95 -10.31 -14.26
CA LYS A 247 -32.23 -11.69 -13.82
C LYS A 247 -31.05 -12.63 -14.11
N ALA A 248 -30.25 -12.32 -15.13
CA ALA A 248 -29.11 -13.15 -15.53
C ALA A 248 -27.92 -13.05 -14.57
N ILE A 249 -27.72 -11.88 -13.96
CA ILE A 249 -26.60 -11.62 -13.04
C ILE A 249 -27.15 -11.62 -11.59
N PRO A 250 -26.59 -12.42 -10.67
CA PRO A 250 -27.07 -12.51 -9.28
C PRO A 250 -27.15 -11.13 -8.60
N ASN A 251 -28.28 -10.81 -7.96
CA ASN A 251 -28.48 -9.56 -7.20
C ASN A 251 -28.03 -8.27 -7.92
N PHE A 252 -28.06 -8.26 -9.26
CA PHE A 252 -27.57 -7.15 -10.06
C PHE A 252 -28.57 -6.01 -10.11
N SER A 253 -28.05 -4.78 -10.21
CA SER A 253 -28.88 -3.59 -10.33
C SER A 253 -28.23 -2.50 -11.16
N PHE A 254 -29.04 -1.93 -12.06
CA PHE A 254 -28.61 -0.85 -12.95
C PHE A 254 -28.58 0.49 -12.21
N TYR A 255 -27.37 0.98 -11.94
CA TYR A 255 -27.16 2.31 -11.36
C TYR A 255 -26.05 3.04 -12.10
N ARG A 256 -26.42 4.08 -12.86
CA ARG A 256 -25.49 4.92 -13.60
C ARG A 256 -24.50 5.68 -12.70
N ARG A 257 -24.96 6.07 -11.51
CA ARG A 257 -24.12 6.67 -10.46
C ARG A 257 -23.19 5.66 -9.78
N GLY A 258 -23.30 4.38 -10.17
CA GLY A 258 -22.33 3.37 -9.82
C GLY A 258 -22.47 2.81 -8.41
N ASP A 259 -23.66 2.83 -7.79
CA ASP A 259 -23.86 2.30 -6.43
C ASP A 259 -23.47 0.82 -6.34
N TRP A 260 -24.02 -0.02 -7.22
CA TRP A 260 -23.75 -1.46 -7.27
C TRP A 260 -22.31 -1.77 -7.73
N LEU A 261 -21.86 -1.14 -8.83
CA LEU A 261 -20.47 -1.24 -9.28
C LEU A 261 -19.49 -0.75 -8.21
N GLY A 262 -19.87 0.24 -7.41
CA GLY A 262 -19.08 0.74 -6.30
C GLY A 262 -18.94 -0.31 -5.19
N THR A 263 -20.01 -1.05 -4.87
CA THR A 263 -19.93 -2.22 -3.97
C THR A 263 -19.00 -3.30 -4.53
N LEU A 264 -19.11 -3.63 -5.82
CA LEU A 264 -18.21 -4.58 -6.48
C LEU A 264 -16.75 -4.14 -6.38
N LEU A 265 -16.45 -2.87 -6.70
CA LEU A 265 -15.11 -2.30 -6.61
C LEU A 265 -14.58 -2.30 -5.18
N ARG A 266 -15.40 -1.98 -4.17
CA ARG A 266 -15.01 -2.07 -2.75
C ARG A 266 -14.69 -3.50 -2.34
N MET A 267 -15.51 -4.48 -2.72
CA MET A 267 -15.25 -5.90 -2.40
C MET A 267 -13.93 -6.38 -3.01
N CYS A 268 -13.70 -6.08 -4.29
CA CYS A 268 -12.44 -6.42 -4.95
C CYS A 268 -11.25 -5.70 -4.30
N PHE A 269 -11.41 -4.41 -3.95
CA PHE A 269 -10.38 -3.63 -3.28
C PHE A 269 -10.02 -4.20 -1.90
N ILE A 270 -11.02 -4.56 -1.11
CA ILE A 270 -10.83 -5.19 0.21
C ILE A 270 -10.15 -6.55 0.05
N CYS A 271 -10.58 -7.37 -0.93
CA CYS A 271 -9.95 -8.65 -1.23
C CYS A 271 -8.45 -8.49 -1.53
N VAL A 272 -8.08 -7.67 -2.51
CA VAL A 272 -6.66 -7.45 -2.85
C VAL A 272 -5.91 -6.81 -1.66
N GLY A 273 -6.55 -5.90 -0.93
CA GLY A 273 -5.98 -5.26 0.25
C GLY A 273 -5.68 -6.21 1.40
N LEU A 274 -6.57 -7.18 1.67
CA LEU A 274 -6.37 -8.18 2.72
C LEU A 274 -5.32 -9.23 2.35
N PHE A 275 -5.17 -9.60 1.07
CA PHE A 275 -4.18 -10.60 0.66
C PHE A 275 -2.80 -10.03 0.34
N SER A 276 -2.68 -8.72 0.03
CA SER A 276 -1.39 -8.08 -0.28
C SER A 276 -0.90 -7.12 0.82
N ALA A 277 -1.81 -6.59 1.63
CA ALA A 277 -1.56 -5.48 2.54
C ALA A 277 -0.88 -4.28 1.86
N ALA A 278 -1.09 -4.03 0.56
CA ALA A 278 -0.61 -2.83 -0.13
C ALA A 278 -1.36 -1.57 0.32
N ARG A 279 -0.76 -0.38 0.16
CA ARG A 279 -1.35 0.91 0.57
C ARG A 279 -2.50 1.24 -0.37
N LYS A 280 -3.40 2.11 0.08
CA LYS A 280 -4.51 2.59 -0.75
C LYS A 280 -4.04 3.04 -2.14
N GLU A 281 -3.07 3.95 -2.21
CA GLU A 281 -2.57 4.46 -3.50
C GLU A 281 -1.81 3.41 -4.32
N GLU A 282 -1.20 2.42 -3.66
CA GLU A 282 -0.54 1.28 -4.32
C GLU A 282 -1.60 0.35 -4.95
N LEU A 283 -2.66 0.01 -4.21
CA LEU A 283 -3.80 -0.76 -4.70
C LEU A 283 -4.51 -0.07 -5.87
N LEU A 284 -4.75 1.25 -5.77
CA LEU A 284 -5.38 2.04 -6.82
C LEU A 284 -4.52 2.19 -8.08
N SER A 285 -3.26 1.75 -8.06
CA SER A 285 -2.39 1.70 -9.23
C SER A 285 -2.39 0.35 -9.94
N MET A 286 -2.98 -0.68 -9.34
CA MET A 286 -3.02 -2.04 -9.89
C MET A 286 -4.07 -2.16 -10.99
N ASN A 287 -3.83 -3.07 -11.93
CA ASN A 287 -4.73 -3.46 -13.00
C ASN A 287 -4.79 -4.99 -13.14
N LYS A 288 -5.52 -5.53 -14.11
CA LYS A 288 -5.63 -6.98 -14.28
C LYS A 288 -4.31 -7.69 -14.63
N GLU A 289 -3.37 -6.98 -15.25
CA GLU A 289 -2.04 -7.48 -15.62
C GLU A 289 -1.03 -7.32 -14.46
N SER A 290 -1.45 -6.76 -13.32
CA SER A 290 -0.59 -6.60 -12.14
C SER A 290 -0.28 -7.92 -11.43
N TYR A 291 -0.99 -9.00 -11.72
CA TYR A 291 -0.79 -10.30 -11.08
C TYR A 291 0.28 -11.11 -11.83
N ASP A 292 1.22 -11.68 -11.09
CA ASP A 292 2.32 -12.50 -11.61
C ASP A 292 2.46 -13.82 -10.84
N ASP A 293 2.34 -14.93 -11.56
CA ASP A 293 2.56 -16.31 -11.10
C ASP A 293 3.69 -17.02 -11.87
N THR A 294 4.46 -16.30 -12.69
CA THR A 294 5.41 -16.89 -13.65
C THR A 294 6.71 -17.40 -13.02
N LEU A 295 7.08 -16.91 -11.82
CA LEU A 295 8.45 -17.03 -11.28
C LEU A 295 8.56 -17.49 -9.81
N ALA A 296 7.49 -17.87 -9.11
CA ALA A 296 7.59 -18.29 -7.71
C ALA A 296 6.48 -19.25 -7.25
N ALA A 297 6.78 -20.07 -6.22
CA ALA A 297 5.78 -20.84 -5.47
C ALA A 297 4.73 -19.96 -4.74
N VAL A 298 4.96 -18.64 -4.66
CA VAL A 298 4.06 -17.66 -4.03
C VAL A 298 3.71 -16.57 -5.05
N PRO A 299 2.43 -16.39 -5.41
CA PRO A 299 1.99 -15.36 -6.34
C PRO A 299 2.30 -13.94 -5.86
N LYS A 300 2.44 -13.01 -6.81
CA LYS A 300 2.71 -11.60 -6.55
C LYS A 300 1.70 -10.69 -7.25
N VAL A 301 1.52 -9.51 -6.67
CA VAL A 301 0.88 -8.37 -7.34
C VAL A 301 1.85 -7.21 -7.40
N SER A 302 1.77 -6.43 -8.46
CA SER A 302 2.63 -5.29 -8.72
C SER A 302 1.85 -3.99 -8.93
N GLY A 303 2.50 -2.86 -8.69
CA GLY A 303 1.91 -1.54 -8.80
C GLY A 303 2.94 -0.45 -8.53
N PHE A 304 2.46 0.77 -8.36
CA PHE A 304 3.29 1.95 -8.15
C PHE A 304 3.17 2.50 -6.73
N SER A 305 4.31 2.72 -6.09
CA SER A 305 4.43 3.40 -4.81
C SER A 305 5.07 4.77 -4.99
N THR A 306 4.54 5.79 -4.30
CA THR A 306 5.13 7.14 -4.26
C THR A 306 5.80 7.46 -2.92
N LYS A 307 5.61 6.58 -1.93
CA LYS A 307 5.95 6.87 -0.54
C LYS A 307 7.47 6.90 -0.36
N GLY A 308 7.96 8.06 0.05
CA GLY A 308 9.37 8.24 0.35
C GLY A 308 10.25 8.57 -0.85
N ASN A 309 9.64 8.79 -2.03
CA ASN A 309 10.32 9.16 -3.27
C ASN A 309 9.85 10.51 -3.83
N LYS A 310 9.74 11.53 -2.97
CA LYS A 310 9.32 12.91 -3.35
C LYS A 310 8.02 13.04 -4.18
N GLY A 311 7.18 12.00 -4.19
CA GLY A 311 5.92 11.96 -4.96
C GLY A 311 6.03 11.24 -6.31
N GLU A 312 7.23 10.86 -6.73
CA GLU A 312 7.49 10.08 -7.95
C GLU A 312 7.13 8.60 -7.78
N ARG A 313 6.67 7.97 -8.86
CA ARG A 313 6.21 6.59 -8.87
C ARG A 313 7.37 5.61 -9.01
N ILE A 314 7.44 4.65 -8.11
CA ILE A 314 8.37 3.52 -8.15
C ILE A 314 7.56 2.23 -8.31
N TYR A 315 7.95 1.39 -9.26
CA TYR A 315 7.38 0.05 -9.41
C TYR A 315 7.71 -0.82 -8.19
N THR A 316 6.71 -1.48 -7.63
CA THR A 316 6.82 -2.25 -6.38
C THR A 316 5.96 -3.50 -6.45
N THR A 317 6.37 -4.56 -5.75
CA THR A 317 5.68 -5.85 -5.70
C THR A 317 5.35 -6.29 -4.28
N TRP A 318 4.25 -7.03 -4.13
CA TRP A 318 3.76 -7.62 -2.89
C TRP A 318 3.41 -9.08 -3.11
N ASN A 319 3.68 -9.94 -2.12
CA ASN A 319 3.18 -11.31 -2.16
C ASN A 319 1.65 -11.30 -1.96
N THR A 320 0.95 -12.24 -2.57
CA THR A 320 -0.51 -12.33 -2.49
C THR A 320 -1.01 -13.77 -2.62
N ALA A 321 -2.34 -13.95 -2.57
CA ALA A 321 -3.03 -15.20 -2.89
C ALA A 321 -3.63 -15.18 -4.32
N PRO A 322 -3.88 -16.35 -4.94
CA PRO A 322 -4.46 -16.45 -6.30
C PRO A 322 -5.79 -15.71 -6.50
N ILE A 323 -6.62 -15.62 -5.46
CA ILE A 323 -7.91 -14.89 -5.50
C ILE A 323 -7.73 -13.41 -5.88
N ALA A 324 -6.55 -12.82 -5.63
CA ALA A 324 -6.26 -11.45 -6.04
C ALA A 324 -6.28 -11.27 -7.57
N LYS A 325 -5.92 -12.30 -8.35
CA LYS A 325 -6.06 -12.31 -9.82
C LYS A 325 -7.51 -12.12 -10.21
N LEU A 326 -8.40 -12.96 -9.66
CA LEU A 326 -9.83 -12.90 -9.95
C LEU A 326 -10.43 -11.56 -9.51
N ALA A 327 -10.03 -11.03 -8.36
CA ALA A 327 -10.50 -9.72 -7.90
C ALA A 327 -10.08 -8.57 -8.83
N LEU A 328 -8.83 -8.58 -9.33
CA LEU A 328 -8.33 -7.57 -10.26
C LEU A 328 -9.00 -7.68 -11.64
N GLU A 329 -9.14 -8.90 -12.17
CA GLU A 329 -9.86 -9.15 -13.43
C GLU A 329 -11.34 -8.74 -13.32
N LEU A 330 -12.02 -9.10 -12.24
CA LEU A 330 -13.42 -8.73 -12.01
C LEU A 330 -13.58 -7.20 -11.96
N ALA A 331 -12.77 -6.50 -11.17
CA ALA A 331 -12.84 -5.04 -11.06
C ALA A 331 -12.54 -4.35 -12.41
N TYR A 332 -11.51 -4.82 -13.12
CA TYR A 332 -11.09 -4.23 -14.38
C TYR A 332 -12.10 -4.47 -15.52
N ASP A 333 -12.48 -5.74 -15.74
CA ASP A 333 -13.32 -6.13 -16.87
C ASP A 333 -14.77 -5.67 -16.66
N ALA A 334 -15.33 -5.75 -15.44
CA ALA A 334 -16.69 -5.29 -15.16
C ALA A 334 -16.87 -3.78 -15.35
N THR A 335 -15.79 -3.01 -15.30
CA THR A 335 -15.79 -1.55 -15.51
C THR A 335 -15.37 -1.14 -16.92
N GLN A 336 -15.19 -2.08 -17.84
CA GLN A 336 -14.72 -1.79 -19.20
C GLN A 336 -15.64 -0.83 -19.97
N ALA A 337 -16.96 -0.96 -19.82
CA ALA A 337 -17.91 -0.01 -20.40
C ALA A 337 -17.73 1.42 -19.85
N ALA A 338 -17.49 1.56 -18.54
CA ALA A 338 -17.24 2.86 -17.92
C ALA A 338 -15.92 3.48 -18.39
N ARG A 339 -14.90 2.63 -18.60
CA ARG A 339 -13.60 3.02 -19.15
C ARG A 339 -13.74 3.56 -20.57
N LYS A 340 -14.41 2.82 -21.45
CA LYS A 340 -14.69 3.24 -22.84
C LYS A 340 -15.44 4.56 -22.88
N TYR A 341 -16.53 4.66 -22.12
CA TYR A 341 -17.36 5.85 -22.05
C TYR A 341 -16.61 7.10 -21.53
N SER A 342 -15.72 6.89 -20.56
CA SER A 342 -14.87 7.96 -20.03
C SER A 342 -13.83 8.39 -21.06
N LEU A 343 -13.20 7.45 -21.76
CA LEU A 343 -12.20 7.73 -22.79
C LEU A 343 -12.78 8.56 -23.93
N GLU A 344 -13.95 8.19 -24.46
CA GLU A 344 -14.64 8.95 -25.52
C GLU A 344 -14.87 10.42 -25.12
N ARG A 345 -15.19 10.69 -23.85
CA ARG A 345 -15.37 12.04 -23.32
C ARG A 345 -14.06 12.78 -23.10
N LEU A 346 -12.99 12.08 -22.76
CA LEU A 346 -11.66 12.68 -22.66
C LEU A 346 -11.15 13.06 -24.03
N ASP A 347 -11.37 12.22 -25.04
CA ASP A 347 -11.00 12.48 -26.42
C ASP A 347 -11.76 13.72 -26.94
N ASP A 348 -13.09 13.76 -26.78
CA ASP A 348 -13.90 14.93 -27.15
C ASP A 348 -13.47 16.19 -26.39
N GLY A 349 -13.25 16.10 -25.07
CA GLY A 349 -12.78 17.22 -24.26
C GLY A 349 -11.40 17.73 -24.69
N TYR A 350 -10.50 16.83 -25.12
CA TYR A 350 -9.18 17.20 -25.61
C TYR A 350 -9.25 17.86 -26.99
N GLN A 351 -10.01 17.28 -27.93
CA GLN A 351 -10.19 17.86 -29.28
C GLN A 351 -10.86 19.23 -29.25
N ASN A 352 -11.78 19.46 -28.31
CA ASN A 352 -12.45 20.74 -28.12
C ASN A 352 -11.64 21.73 -27.24
N GLY A 353 -10.40 21.42 -26.87
CA GLY A 353 -9.53 22.31 -26.10
C GLY A 353 -9.93 22.52 -24.63
N LEU A 354 -10.78 21.64 -24.07
CA LEU A 354 -11.20 21.68 -22.66
C LEU A 354 -10.17 21.02 -21.72
N LEU A 355 -9.22 20.26 -22.27
CA LEU A 355 -8.15 19.59 -21.54
C LEU A 355 -6.80 19.98 -22.11
N THR A 356 -5.83 20.20 -21.22
CA THR A 356 -4.42 20.24 -21.65
C THR A 356 -3.91 18.83 -21.94
N GLN A 357 -2.83 18.70 -22.70
CA GLN A 357 -2.18 17.42 -22.99
C GLN A 357 -1.83 16.65 -21.71
N ASP A 358 -1.30 17.34 -20.69
CA ASP A 358 -0.98 16.75 -19.39
C ASP A 358 -2.22 16.25 -18.64
N GLN A 359 -3.30 17.03 -18.64
CA GLN A 359 -4.55 16.63 -18.00
C GLN A 359 -5.17 15.41 -18.71
N TYR A 360 -5.13 15.39 -20.04
CA TYR A 360 -5.58 14.25 -20.84
C TYR A 360 -4.76 12.99 -20.52
N ASN A 361 -3.43 13.09 -20.57
CA ASN A 361 -2.53 11.97 -20.28
C ASN A 361 -2.72 11.42 -18.87
N ALA A 362 -2.82 12.29 -17.86
CA ALA A 362 -2.97 11.84 -16.47
C ALA A 362 -4.32 11.14 -16.24
N LYS A 363 -5.39 11.59 -16.89
CA LYS A 363 -6.72 10.95 -16.81
C LYS A 363 -6.77 9.63 -17.59
N ARG A 364 -6.11 9.56 -18.74
CA ARG A 364 -5.93 8.32 -19.50
C ARG A 364 -5.19 7.29 -18.68
N GLN A 365 -4.15 7.70 -17.95
CA GLN A 365 -3.43 6.81 -17.05
C GLN A 365 -4.28 6.37 -15.84
N ASP A 366 -5.13 7.25 -15.29
CA ASP A 366 -6.07 6.83 -14.23
C ASP A 366 -7.00 5.70 -14.71
N LEU A 367 -7.37 5.68 -16.00
CA LEU A 367 -8.20 4.64 -16.60
C LEU A 367 -7.48 3.29 -16.77
N GLU A 368 -6.15 3.23 -16.67
CA GLU A 368 -5.42 1.95 -16.68
C GLU A 368 -5.65 1.14 -15.40
N SER A 369 -6.08 1.77 -14.31
CA SER A 369 -6.38 1.11 -13.04
C SER A 369 -7.56 0.14 -13.16
N ALA A 370 -7.55 -0.93 -12.35
CA ALA A 370 -8.73 -1.76 -12.10
C ALA A 370 -9.81 -1.00 -11.31
N PHE A 371 -9.41 0.02 -10.54
CA PHE A 371 -10.28 0.77 -9.64
C PHE A 371 -10.55 2.17 -10.19
N ILE A 372 -11.45 2.28 -11.17
CA ILE A 372 -11.90 3.55 -11.75
C ILE A 372 -13.24 4.01 -11.15
N SER A 373 -13.54 5.30 -11.28
CA SER A 373 -14.81 5.87 -10.82
C SER A 373 -15.98 5.20 -11.54
N SER A 374 -16.89 4.59 -10.76
CA SER A 374 -18.12 3.98 -11.27
C SER A 374 -19.25 5.00 -11.50
N ASP A 375 -19.06 6.24 -11.07
CA ASP A 375 -20.04 7.31 -11.20
C ASP A 375 -19.89 8.04 -12.54
N ILE A 376 -20.78 7.69 -13.47
CA ILE A 376 -20.85 8.28 -14.79
C ILE A 376 -21.93 9.36 -14.82
N ALA A 377 -21.50 10.62 -14.74
CA ALA A 377 -22.40 11.76 -14.88
C ALA A 377 -23.02 11.81 -16.29
N TYR A 378 -24.22 12.39 -16.39
CA TYR A 378 -24.81 12.75 -17.69
C TYR A 378 -24.05 13.92 -18.34
N ASN A 379 -23.62 14.89 -17.53
CA ASN A 379 -22.86 16.05 -17.99
C ASN A 379 -21.38 15.65 -18.22
N SER A 380 -20.91 15.76 -19.45
CA SER A 380 -19.52 15.52 -19.85
C SER A 380 -18.54 16.46 -19.14
N GLU A 381 -18.91 17.73 -18.92
CA GLU A 381 -18.07 18.70 -18.20
C GLU A 381 -17.80 18.27 -16.76
N LEU A 382 -18.76 17.61 -16.09
CA LEU A 382 -18.54 17.12 -14.74
C LEU A 382 -17.48 16.03 -14.70
N LEU A 383 -17.37 15.19 -15.73
CA LEU A 383 -16.32 14.20 -15.86
C LEU A 383 -14.98 14.86 -16.20
N ILE A 384 -14.97 15.76 -17.18
CA ILE A 384 -13.78 16.51 -17.62
C ILE A 384 -13.20 17.32 -16.46
N ASN A 385 -14.03 17.91 -15.60
CA ASN A 385 -13.58 18.71 -14.46
C ASN A 385 -13.12 17.88 -13.24
N LYS A 386 -13.27 16.54 -13.24
CA LYS A 386 -12.72 15.69 -12.18
C LYS A 386 -11.19 15.77 -12.20
N ALA A 387 -10.58 15.98 -11.04
CA ALA A 387 -9.12 15.98 -10.89
C ALA A 387 -8.49 14.59 -11.07
N SER A 388 -9.27 13.52 -10.84
CA SER A 388 -8.87 12.14 -11.06
C SER A 388 -10.07 11.28 -11.39
N LEU A 389 -9.86 10.27 -12.23
CA LEU A 389 -10.86 9.27 -12.60
C LEU A 389 -10.72 7.96 -11.81
N LYS A 390 -9.78 7.90 -10.85
CA LYS A 390 -9.65 6.76 -9.94
C LYS A 390 -10.87 6.64 -9.03
N TYR A 391 -11.15 5.41 -8.60
CA TYR A 391 -12.21 5.10 -7.66
C TYR A 391 -11.95 5.77 -6.31
N ARG A 392 -12.98 6.44 -5.78
CA ARG A 392 -12.89 7.08 -4.45
C ARG A 392 -13.27 6.07 -3.38
N ILE A 393 -12.25 5.53 -2.73
CA ILE A 393 -12.39 4.64 -1.56
C ILE A 393 -12.87 5.42 -0.31
N ASP A 394 -12.60 6.72 -0.25
CA ASP A 394 -12.83 7.55 0.94
C ASP A 394 -14.24 8.14 0.95
N GLY A 395 -15.16 7.50 1.66
CA GLY A 395 -16.21 8.20 2.40
C GLY A 395 -15.76 8.39 3.86
N ALA A 396 -16.24 9.43 4.52
CA ALA A 396 -15.97 9.63 5.95
C ALA A 396 -16.42 8.41 6.80
N ASN A 397 -15.70 8.11 7.89
CA ASN A 397 -16.10 7.15 8.94
C ASN A 397 -16.51 5.74 8.49
N GLY A 398 -15.60 4.99 7.87
CA GLY A 398 -15.82 3.56 7.63
C GLY A 398 -16.49 3.25 6.29
N ALA A 399 -16.07 3.89 5.19
CA ALA A 399 -16.59 3.61 3.85
C ALA A 399 -16.36 2.16 3.36
N LEU A 400 -15.42 1.44 3.97
CA LEU A 400 -15.25 0.02 3.74
C LEU A 400 -16.09 -0.84 4.70
N ASN A 401 -16.70 -0.25 5.75
CA ASN A 401 -17.55 -0.96 6.71
C ASN A 401 -18.92 -1.19 6.08
N MET A 402 -18.96 -2.19 5.21
CA MET A 402 -20.10 -2.51 4.37
C MET A 402 -21.11 -3.35 5.15
N LYS A 403 -22.41 -3.09 4.92
CA LYS A 403 -23.49 -3.85 5.56
C LYS A 403 -23.42 -5.33 5.17
N GLU A 404 -22.87 -5.59 4.00
CA GLU A 404 -22.61 -6.88 3.41
C GLU A 404 -21.73 -7.79 4.28
N PHE A 405 -20.91 -7.24 5.20
CA PHE A 405 -20.13 -8.06 6.14
C PHE A 405 -20.95 -8.58 7.33
N ASN A 406 -22.10 -7.94 7.63
CA ASN A 406 -23.03 -8.32 8.70
C ASN A 406 -22.36 -8.74 10.02
N ILE A 407 -21.33 -8.00 10.44
CA ILE A 407 -20.51 -8.33 11.62
C ILE A 407 -21.35 -8.10 12.88
N THR A 408 -21.45 -9.15 13.70
CA THR A 408 -22.09 -9.11 15.02
C THR A 408 -21.09 -9.63 16.04
N ALA A 409 -20.47 -8.73 16.80
CA ALA A 409 -19.38 -9.10 17.72
C ALA A 409 -19.88 -9.91 18.93
N THR A 410 -19.22 -11.03 19.20
CA THR A 410 -19.37 -11.83 20.42
C THR A 410 -18.64 -11.21 21.61
N ALA A 411 -18.75 -11.81 22.80
CA ALA A 411 -17.98 -11.34 23.96
C ALA A 411 -16.48 -11.57 23.73
N GLU A 412 -16.12 -12.72 23.16
CA GLU A 412 -14.77 -13.11 22.81
C GLU A 412 -14.16 -12.16 21.77
N ASP A 413 -14.93 -11.73 20.76
CA ASP A 413 -14.49 -10.73 19.79
C ASP A 413 -14.18 -9.38 20.44
N VAL A 414 -14.97 -8.96 21.44
CA VAL A 414 -14.76 -7.71 22.17
C VAL A 414 -13.50 -7.78 23.02
N ASP A 415 -13.28 -8.89 23.73
CA ASP A 415 -12.10 -9.09 24.56
C ASP A 415 -10.83 -9.14 23.72
N GLU A 416 -10.85 -9.86 22.59
CA GLU A 416 -9.73 -9.88 21.64
C GLU A 416 -9.51 -8.50 21.02
N PHE A 417 -10.59 -7.79 20.64
CA PHE A 417 -10.48 -6.45 20.08
C PHE A 417 -9.81 -5.49 21.06
N ASP A 418 -10.21 -5.48 22.32
CA ASP A 418 -9.67 -4.58 23.34
C ASP A 418 -8.20 -4.90 23.64
N LEU A 419 -7.82 -6.19 23.61
CA LEU A 419 -6.44 -6.64 23.73
C LEU A 419 -5.57 -6.18 22.55
N LEU A 420 -6.07 -6.33 21.32
CA LEU A 420 -5.37 -5.90 20.11
C LEU A 420 -5.36 -4.38 19.94
N ASN A 421 -6.30 -3.67 20.55
CA ASN A 421 -6.54 -2.24 20.33
C ASN A 421 -6.68 -1.48 21.66
N PRO A 422 -5.66 -1.44 22.54
CA PRO A 422 -5.79 -0.90 23.89
C PRO A 422 -6.19 0.58 23.92
N GLU A 423 -5.71 1.39 22.97
CA GLU A 423 -6.09 2.81 22.81
C GLU A 423 -7.57 3.01 22.41
N ARG A 424 -8.27 1.92 22.08
CA ARG A 424 -9.65 1.91 21.60
C ARG A 424 -10.51 0.91 22.39
N ALA A 425 -10.05 0.50 23.57
CA ALA A 425 -10.76 -0.44 24.42
C ALA A 425 -12.20 0.03 24.67
N GLY A 426 -13.16 -0.88 24.58
CA GLY A 426 -14.58 -0.63 24.71
C GLY A 426 -15.24 0.05 23.50
N SER A 427 -14.53 0.27 22.39
CA SER A 427 -15.15 0.83 21.16
C SER A 427 -15.90 -0.21 20.33
N LEU A 428 -15.54 -1.50 20.43
CA LEU A 428 -16.37 -2.60 19.96
C LEU A 428 -17.33 -3.00 21.08
N LYS A 429 -18.60 -3.25 20.74
CA LYS A 429 -19.64 -3.65 21.70
C LYS A 429 -20.23 -4.99 21.31
N ILE A 430 -20.64 -5.78 22.31
CA ILE A 430 -21.33 -7.06 22.09
C ILE A 430 -22.60 -6.81 21.28
N GLY A 431 -22.81 -7.61 20.23
CA GLY A 431 -23.90 -7.45 19.26
C GLY A 431 -23.70 -6.29 18.27
N GLY A 432 -22.61 -5.54 18.39
CA GLY A 432 -22.27 -4.42 17.51
C GLY A 432 -21.38 -4.83 16.33
N GLY A 433 -21.34 -3.98 15.31
CA GLY A 433 -20.39 -4.11 14.19
C GLY A 433 -19.06 -3.41 14.47
N LEU A 434 -18.10 -3.55 13.55
CA LEU A 434 -16.81 -2.87 13.66
C LEU A 434 -16.99 -1.34 13.79
N PRO A 435 -16.23 -0.67 14.67
CA PRO A 435 -16.37 0.78 14.89
C PRO A 435 -15.93 1.61 13.67
N LYS A 436 -15.04 1.07 12.85
CA LYS A 436 -14.58 1.65 11.58
C LYS A 436 -13.94 0.57 10.71
N LEU A 437 -13.84 0.82 9.41
CA LEU A 437 -13.04 0.02 8.50
C LEU A 437 -12.43 0.93 7.43
N SER A 438 -11.10 1.01 7.40
CA SER A 438 -10.30 1.81 6.47
C SER A 438 -9.19 0.98 5.83
N PRO A 439 -8.57 1.44 4.72
CA PRO A 439 -7.45 0.73 4.11
C PRO A 439 -6.27 0.48 5.06
N HIS A 440 -6.06 1.38 6.03
CA HIS A 440 -5.04 1.19 7.06
C HIS A 440 -5.40 0.08 8.06
N ASP A 441 -6.70 -0.10 8.35
CA ASP A 441 -7.19 -1.16 9.23
C ASP A 441 -7.06 -2.54 8.55
N LEU A 442 -7.31 -2.64 7.24
CA LEU A 442 -7.03 -3.86 6.45
C LEU A 442 -5.56 -4.25 6.55
N ARG A 443 -4.65 -3.30 6.33
CA ARG A 443 -3.21 -3.52 6.40
C ARG A 443 -2.74 -3.96 7.78
N ARG A 444 -3.24 -3.34 8.85
CA ARG A 444 -2.85 -3.72 10.21
C ARG A 444 -3.40 -5.08 10.58
N SER A 445 -4.65 -5.36 10.23
CA SER A 445 -5.29 -6.65 10.50
C SER A 445 -4.59 -7.80 9.77
N PHE A 446 -4.15 -7.59 8.52
CA PHE A 446 -3.29 -8.56 7.83
C PHE A 446 -2.00 -8.87 8.61
N VAL A 447 -1.31 -7.83 9.12
CA VAL A 447 -0.07 -8.03 9.89
C VAL A 447 -0.34 -8.82 11.16
N VAL A 448 -1.37 -8.43 11.92
CA VAL A 448 -1.72 -9.13 13.16
C VAL A 448 -2.06 -10.58 12.86
N PHE A 449 -2.89 -10.84 11.86
CA PHE A 449 -3.24 -12.19 11.42
C PHE A 449 -1.99 -13.02 11.05
N MET A 450 -1.09 -12.46 10.23
CA MET A 450 0.14 -13.14 9.80
C MET A 450 1.09 -13.49 10.96
N VAL A 451 1.28 -12.55 11.89
CA VAL A 451 2.21 -12.75 13.03
C VAL A 451 1.60 -13.70 14.04
N LYS A 452 0.33 -13.49 14.39
CA LYS A 452 -0.41 -14.30 15.35
C LYS A 452 -0.45 -15.78 14.94
N ASN A 453 -0.68 -16.05 13.66
CA ASN A 453 -0.74 -17.40 13.09
C ASN A 453 0.62 -17.96 12.62
N ARG A 454 1.75 -17.35 13.02
CA ARG A 454 3.13 -17.77 12.66
C ARG A 454 3.41 -17.88 11.15
N LEU A 455 2.61 -17.21 10.33
CA LEU A 455 2.78 -17.14 8.88
C LEU A 455 3.88 -16.14 8.49
N GLY A 456 4.26 -15.23 9.39
CA GLY A 456 5.36 -14.29 9.20
C GLY A 456 5.86 -13.67 10.50
N ASN A 457 7.00 -12.98 10.44
CA ASN A 457 7.57 -12.24 11.56
C ASN A 457 7.73 -10.75 11.22
N ALA A 458 8.27 -9.96 12.15
CA ALA A 458 8.46 -8.52 11.97
C ALA A 458 9.27 -8.13 10.71
N LEU A 459 10.21 -8.98 10.30
CA LEU A 459 11.00 -8.79 9.08
C LEU A 459 10.17 -9.12 7.83
N THR A 460 9.45 -10.23 7.81
CA THR A 460 8.51 -10.55 6.73
C THR A 460 7.50 -9.42 6.55
N VAL A 461 6.97 -8.88 7.65
CA VAL A 461 6.08 -7.71 7.66
C VAL A 461 6.79 -6.46 7.13
N LYS A 462 8.06 -6.23 7.49
CA LYS A 462 8.86 -5.10 6.97
C LYS A 462 8.98 -5.19 5.44
N TYR A 463 9.30 -6.36 4.90
CA TYR A 463 9.41 -6.60 3.46
C TYR A 463 8.06 -6.50 2.73
N GLN A 464 6.99 -7.05 3.31
CA GLN A 464 5.65 -6.98 2.72
C GLN A 464 5.12 -5.55 2.73
N LEU A 465 5.19 -4.83 3.86
CA LEU A 465 4.66 -3.48 4.00
C LEU A 465 5.57 -2.37 3.47
N LYS A 466 6.78 -2.72 2.99
CA LYS A 466 7.82 -1.78 2.54
C LYS A 466 8.14 -0.75 3.63
N HIS A 467 8.36 -1.22 4.85
CA HIS A 467 8.73 -0.36 5.97
C HIS A 467 10.22 -0.04 5.94
N ARG A 468 10.57 1.23 6.22
CA ARG A 468 11.97 1.68 6.28
C ARG A 468 12.73 1.07 7.46
N ASN A 469 12.05 0.89 8.60
CA ASN A 469 12.64 0.38 9.84
C ASN A 469 11.73 -0.71 10.43
N ILE A 470 12.34 -1.75 11.01
CA ILE A 470 11.65 -2.84 11.72
C ILE A 470 10.78 -2.35 12.88
N ASN A 471 11.14 -1.24 13.54
CA ASN A 471 10.33 -0.65 14.61
C ASN A 471 8.91 -0.29 14.13
N MET A 472 8.77 0.11 12.86
CA MET A 472 7.46 0.37 12.27
C MET A 472 6.66 -0.92 12.08
N SER A 473 7.32 -2.05 11.78
CA SER A 473 6.67 -3.36 11.67
C SER A 473 6.26 -3.89 13.04
N ASN A 474 7.13 -3.75 14.05
CA ASN A 474 6.82 -4.11 15.44
C ASN A 474 5.62 -3.31 15.96
N TRP A 475 5.54 -2.02 15.64
CA TRP A 475 4.37 -1.21 15.98
C TRP A 475 3.07 -1.72 15.34
N TYR A 476 3.13 -2.26 14.11
CA TYR A 476 1.96 -2.85 13.45
C TYR A 476 1.57 -4.21 14.04
N ALA A 477 2.54 -5.02 14.44
CA ALA A 477 2.35 -6.34 15.05
C ALA A 477 2.12 -6.28 16.58
N ASN A 478 2.18 -5.09 17.19
CA ASN A 478 2.09 -4.96 18.64
C ASN A 478 0.81 -5.62 19.19
N TYR A 479 0.94 -6.30 20.32
CA TYR A 479 -0.10 -7.11 20.98
C TYR A 479 -0.52 -8.43 20.30
N SER A 480 -0.02 -8.78 19.10
CA SER A 480 -0.36 -10.06 18.46
C SER A 480 0.20 -11.27 19.20
N GLU A 481 1.42 -11.17 19.76
CA GLU A 481 2.07 -12.22 20.55
C GLU A 481 1.37 -12.46 21.91
N LEU A 482 0.81 -11.39 22.50
CA LEU A 482 0.05 -11.48 23.74
C LEU A 482 -1.33 -12.10 23.49
N ALA A 483 -2.02 -11.70 22.42
CA ALA A 483 -3.27 -12.32 21.98
C ALA A 483 -3.10 -13.81 21.66
N ARG A 484 -2.00 -14.19 21.01
CA ARG A 484 -1.62 -15.59 20.78
C ARG A 484 -1.50 -16.37 22.10
N THR A 485 -0.85 -15.78 23.10
CA THR A 485 -0.61 -16.45 24.40
C THR A 485 -1.94 -16.71 25.12
N ASN A 486 -2.92 -15.82 24.98
CA ASN A 486 -4.27 -15.99 25.53
C ASN A 486 -5.14 -16.97 24.73
N GLN A 487 -5.03 -16.99 23.39
CA GLN A 487 -5.78 -17.93 22.53
C GLN A 487 -5.23 -19.36 22.48
N LEU A 488 -3.93 -19.56 22.74
CA LEU A 488 -3.34 -20.89 22.96
C LEU A 488 -4.05 -21.66 24.08
N LEU A 489 -4.82 -20.97 24.92
CA LEU A 489 -5.64 -21.57 25.98
C LEU A 489 -7.08 -21.89 25.53
N MET A 490 -7.54 -21.51 24.33
CA MET A 490 -8.97 -21.52 23.99
C MET A 490 -9.42 -22.21 22.69
N ASP A 491 -8.64 -22.28 21.60
CA ASP A 491 -9.14 -22.91 20.35
C ASP A 491 -8.34 -24.15 19.93
N THR A 492 -8.82 -25.32 20.38
CA THR A 492 -8.12 -26.61 20.20
C THR A 492 -8.30 -27.22 18.80
N LYS A 493 -9.34 -26.84 18.04
CA LYS A 493 -9.67 -27.50 16.77
C LYS A 493 -8.95 -26.88 15.58
N LEU A 494 -8.94 -25.54 15.48
CA LEU A 494 -8.17 -24.85 14.44
C LEU A 494 -6.66 -25.01 14.66
N MET A 495 -6.22 -24.98 15.92
CA MET A 495 -4.83 -25.30 16.28
C MET A 495 -4.48 -26.73 15.88
N SER A 496 -5.38 -27.71 16.04
CA SER A 496 -5.09 -29.08 15.59
C SER A 496 -4.87 -29.21 14.08
N GLU A 497 -5.63 -28.45 13.26
CA GLU A 497 -5.46 -28.46 11.79
C GLU A 497 -4.17 -27.74 11.35
N PHE A 498 -3.81 -26.61 12.00
CA PHE A 498 -2.55 -25.92 11.74
C PHE A 498 -1.33 -26.67 12.27
N ASP A 499 -1.42 -27.25 13.46
CA ASP A 499 -0.39 -28.08 14.06
C ASP A 499 -0.18 -29.32 13.20
N GLU A 500 -1.24 -29.96 12.68
CA GLU A 500 -1.12 -31.08 11.74
C GLU A 500 -0.42 -30.65 10.43
N ALA A 501 -0.75 -29.49 9.87
CA ALA A 501 -0.08 -28.98 8.66
C ALA A 501 1.40 -28.62 8.91
N ILE A 502 1.72 -28.03 10.07
CA ILE A 502 3.09 -27.72 10.49
C ILE A 502 3.88 -29.00 10.77
N GLU A 503 3.27 -29.97 11.45
CA GLU A 503 3.82 -31.30 11.71
C GLU A 503 4.14 -32.01 10.40
N ASN A 504 3.20 -32.05 9.46
CA ASN A 504 3.39 -32.67 8.15
C ASN A 504 4.53 -32.01 7.38
N SER A 505 4.58 -30.67 7.35
CA SER A 505 5.66 -29.94 6.69
C SER A 505 7.03 -30.15 7.36
N ALA A 506 7.07 -30.28 8.69
CA ALA A 506 8.28 -30.57 9.44
C ALA A 506 8.75 -32.01 9.20
N VAL A 507 7.84 -32.97 9.14
CA VAL A 507 8.13 -34.36 8.78
C VAL A 507 8.68 -34.45 7.37
N ASP A 508 8.09 -33.75 6.39
CA ASP A 508 8.61 -33.70 5.01
C ASP A 508 10.04 -33.14 4.95
N ALA A 509 10.32 -32.08 5.71
CA ALA A 509 11.64 -31.48 5.77
C ALA A 509 12.68 -32.44 6.41
N TRP A 510 12.31 -33.15 7.46
CA TRP A 510 13.18 -34.15 8.08
C TRP A 510 13.36 -35.41 7.23
N ASP A 511 12.31 -35.84 6.54
CA ASP A 511 12.34 -36.94 5.59
C ASP A 511 13.27 -36.60 4.41
N GLU A 512 13.24 -35.35 3.95
CA GLU A 512 14.19 -34.84 2.95
C GLU A 512 15.64 -34.95 3.45
N ILE A 513 15.91 -34.60 4.72
CA ILE A 513 17.24 -34.62 5.31
C ILE A 513 17.74 -36.06 5.52
N TYR A 514 16.93 -36.92 6.13
CA TYR A 514 17.38 -38.25 6.55
C TYR A 514 17.29 -39.29 5.43
N ASN A 515 16.23 -39.27 4.62
CA ASN A 515 15.94 -40.37 3.70
C ASN A 515 16.13 -39.99 2.22
N VAL A 516 15.88 -38.74 1.82
CA VAL A 516 15.91 -38.35 0.39
C VAL A 516 17.26 -37.76 -0.06
N SER A 517 17.91 -36.95 0.78
CA SER A 517 19.16 -36.28 0.40
C SER A 517 20.35 -37.22 0.56
N ASP A 518 21.14 -37.38 -0.48
CA ASP A 518 22.36 -38.20 -0.48
C ASP A 518 23.46 -37.47 0.28
N THR A 519 23.60 -36.16 0.03
CA THR A 519 24.60 -35.32 0.67
C THR A 519 23.95 -34.24 1.52
N LEU A 520 24.53 -34.01 2.70
CA LEU A 520 24.16 -32.91 3.58
C LEU A 520 25.39 -32.04 3.87
N SER A 521 25.19 -30.73 3.91
CA SER A 521 26.22 -29.77 4.32
C SER A 521 25.69 -28.71 5.28
N GLY A 522 26.58 -27.88 5.83
CA GLY A 522 26.28 -27.01 6.97
C GLY A 522 26.61 -27.73 8.28
N ALA A 523 26.86 -26.97 9.34
CA ALA A 523 27.42 -27.51 10.59
C ALA A 523 26.56 -28.64 11.19
N GLU A 524 25.25 -28.44 11.27
CA GLU A 524 24.32 -29.49 11.73
C GLU A 524 24.12 -30.57 10.66
N GLY A 525 24.11 -30.19 9.38
CA GLY A 525 23.95 -31.14 8.27
C GLY A 525 25.09 -32.17 8.21
N GLU A 526 26.31 -31.73 8.47
CA GLU A 526 27.51 -32.57 8.54
C GLU A 526 27.48 -33.50 9.74
N ARG A 527 27.02 -33.01 10.90
CA ARG A 527 26.80 -33.84 12.09
C ARG A 527 25.77 -34.94 11.82
N ILE A 528 24.69 -34.62 11.12
CA ILE A 528 23.66 -35.58 10.73
C ILE A 528 24.19 -36.58 9.69
N ALA A 529 24.95 -36.11 8.68
CA ALA A 529 25.54 -36.97 7.66
C ALA A 529 26.50 -38.03 8.24
N GLN A 530 27.29 -37.68 9.26
CA GLN A 530 28.16 -38.64 9.95
C GLN A 530 27.34 -39.77 10.60
N ASN A 531 26.30 -39.42 11.34
CA ASN A 531 25.42 -40.41 11.97
C ASN A 531 24.66 -41.26 10.93
N LYS A 532 24.23 -40.63 9.83
CA LYS A 532 23.60 -41.31 8.68
C LYS A 532 24.54 -42.33 8.03
N ALA A 533 25.82 -41.99 7.84
CA ALA A 533 26.80 -42.89 7.24
C ALA A 533 27.05 -44.16 8.08
N GLU A 534 27.09 -44.02 9.41
CA GLU A 534 27.25 -45.16 10.32
C GLU A 534 26.06 -46.13 10.24
N ARG A 535 24.83 -45.62 10.13
CA ARG A 535 23.61 -46.43 10.03
C ARG A 535 23.43 -47.07 8.65
N LEU A 536 23.77 -46.36 7.58
CA LEU A 536 23.82 -46.93 6.23
C LEU A 536 24.85 -48.06 6.12
N ALA A 537 26.00 -47.94 6.78
CA ALA A 537 27.01 -48.99 6.83
C ALA A 537 26.54 -50.26 7.57
N GLN A 538 25.49 -50.16 8.40
CA GLN A 538 24.84 -51.29 9.07
C GLN A 538 23.72 -51.92 8.23
N GLY A 539 23.47 -51.42 7.01
CA GLY A 539 22.51 -51.99 6.05
C GLY A 539 21.08 -51.45 6.15
N GLU A 540 20.86 -50.33 6.85
CA GLU A 540 19.53 -49.70 6.95
C GLU A 540 19.18 -48.90 5.69
N GLU A 541 18.10 -49.26 4.98
CA GLU A 541 17.62 -48.50 3.80
C GLU A 541 16.79 -47.27 4.17
N ILE A 542 16.16 -47.25 5.35
CA ILE A 542 15.40 -46.12 5.89
C ILE A 542 15.99 -45.76 7.25
N ILE A 543 16.55 -44.56 7.36
CA ILE A 543 17.24 -44.12 8.58
C ILE A 543 16.26 -43.66 9.65
N MET A 544 15.16 -43.01 9.26
CA MET A 544 14.03 -42.79 10.16
C MET A 544 12.71 -42.92 9.42
N SER A 545 11.79 -43.68 9.98
CA SER A 545 10.45 -43.81 9.39
C SER A 545 9.66 -42.51 9.56
N ARG A 546 8.72 -42.22 8.65
CA ARG A 546 7.83 -41.05 8.79
C ARG A 546 7.03 -41.06 10.09
N SER A 547 6.63 -42.22 10.59
CA SER A 547 5.96 -42.38 11.89
C SER A 547 6.85 -41.99 13.07
N GLU A 548 8.14 -42.32 13.01
CA GLU A 548 9.13 -41.96 14.02
C GLU A 548 9.45 -40.46 13.99
N LEU A 549 9.61 -39.90 12.79
CA LEU A 549 9.78 -38.45 12.60
C LEU A 549 8.59 -37.66 13.15
N LEU A 550 7.36 -38.14 12.89
CA LEU A 550 6.14 -37.52 13.42
C LEU A 550 6.12 -37.53 14.95
N ALA A 551 6.50 -38.65 15.59
CA ALA A 551 6.57 -38.75 17.03
C ALA A 551 7.59 -37.76 17.64
N LEU A 552 8.76 -37.62 17.02
CA LEU A 552 9.84 -36.71 17.47
C LEU A 552 9.51 -35.23 17.25
N VAL A 553 8.76 -34.90 16.21
CA VAL A 553 8.24 -33.55 15.98
C VAL A 553 7.18 -33.20 17.03
N ARG A 554 6.26 -34.12 17.32
CA ARG A 554 5.19 -33.95 18.34
C ARG A 554 5.72 -33.82 19.76
N SER A 555 6.75 -34.59 20.12
CA SER A 555 7.40 -34.47 21.43
C SER A 555 8.21 -33.17 21.57
N GLY A 556 8.48 -32.48 20.47
CA GLY A 556 9.30 -31.27 20.43
C GLY A 556 10.81 -31.54 20.49
N GLU A 557 11.23 -32.81 20.41
CA GLU A 557 12.64 -33.21 20.35
C GLU A 557 13.31 -32.85 19.02
N LYS A 558 12.54 -32.79 17.93
CA LYS A 558 13.00 -32.31 16.62
C LYS A 558 12.24 -31.07 16.18
N SER A 559 12.92 -29.94 16.10
CA SER A 559 12.43 -28.70 15.48
C SER A 559 13.14 -28.42 14.17
N ILE A 560 12.41 -27.90 13.18
CA ILE A 560 12.97 -27.53 11.89
C ILE A 560 12.29 -26.29 11.31
N VAL A 561 13.08 -25.43 10.69
CA VAL A 561 12.63 -24.19 10.05
C VAL A 561 13.21 -24.11 8.65
N LEU A 562 12.35 -23.91 7.64
CA LEU A 562 12.77 -23.69 6.27
C LEU A 562 13.39 -22.28 6.10
N LEU A 563 14.57 -22.21 5.51
CA LEU A 563 15.31 -20.98 5.24
C LEU A 563 14.98 -20.42 3.84
N PRO A 564 15.10 -19.09 3.64
CA PRO A 564 14.89 -18.44 2.34
C PRO A 564 15.75 -19.00 1.20
N THR A 565 16.95 -19.50 1.52
CA THR A 565 17.88 -20.15 0.58
C THR A 565 17.44 -21.56 0.16
N GLY A 566 16.36 -22.08 0.74
CA GLY A 566 15.85 -23.43 0.49
C GLY A 566 16.47 -24.52 1.38
N GLY A 567 17.45 -24.18 2.23
CA GLY A 567 17.96 -25.08 3.27
C GLY A 567 17.11 -25.05 4.55
N TYR A 568 17.57 -25.72 5.59
CA TYR A 568 16.87 -25.87 6.87
C TYR A 568 17.70 -25.37 8.05
N CYS A 569 17.04 -25.04 9.15
CA CYS A 569 17.66 -24.76 10.44
C CYS A 569 16.96 -25.54 11.54
N THR A 570 17.73 -26.24 12.38
CA THR A 570 17.19 -27.09 13.45
C THR A 570 16.89 -26.34 14.74
N ASN A 571 17.30 -25.07 14.85
CA ASN A 571 16.99 -24.24 16.01
C ASN A 571 15.53 -23.80 16.01
N ARG A 572 14.79 -24.22 17.04
CA ARG A 572 13.38 -23.87 17.29
C ARG A 572 13.10 -22.36 17.28
N ASN A 573 14.07 -21.56 17.71
CA ASN A 573 13.95 -20.10 17.82
C ASN A 573 14.59 -19.36 16.62
N CYS A 574 14.89 -20.06 15.52
CA CYS A 574 15.52 -19.44 14.37
C CYS A 574 14.57 -18.44 13.66
N GLU A 575 14.97 -17.18 13.59
CA GLU A 575 14.25 -16.13 12.85
C GLU A 575 14.45 -16.18 11.32
N ARG A 576 15.10 -17.24 10.81
CA ARG A 576 15.43 -17.46 9.39
C ARG A 576 16.41 -16.46 8.79
N LEU A 577 17.12 -15.71 9.65
CA LEU A 577 18.12 -14.70 9.28
C LEU A 577 19.52 -15.27 9.07
N CYS A 578 19.79 -16.48 9.55
CA CYS A 578 21.12 -17.09 9.44
C CYS A 578 21.60 -17.17 7.99
N SER A 579 20.71 -17.42 7.02
CA SER A 579 21.07 -17.49 5.60
C SER A 579 21.41 -16.14 4.94
N LEU A 580 21.05 -15.03 5.60
CA LEU A 580 21.32 -13.64 5.15
C LEU A 580 22.58 -13.06 5.82
N MET A 581 22.91 -13.55 7.01
CA MET A 581 24.05 -13.09 7.83
C MET A 581 25.36 -13.83 7.54
N ASP A 582 25.34 -14.90 6.73
CA ASP A 582 26.51 -15.73 6.34
C ASP A 582 27.68 -14.92 5.72
N ILE A 583 27.51 -13.63 5.42
CA ILE A 583 28.53 -12.72 4.86
C ILE A 583 29.28 -11.93 5.96
N VAL A 584 28.67 -11.73 7.13
CA VAL A 584 29.12 -10.77 8.16
C VAL A 584 29.40 -11.43 9.52
N GLU A 585 28.76 -12.57 9.80
CA GLU A 585 28.89 -13.30 11.06
C GLU A 585 29.27 -14.78 10.82
N ALA A 586 29.61 -15.49 11.90
CA ALA A 586 29.96 -16.91 11.84
C ALA A 586 28.77 -17.75 11.31
N PRO A 587 29.03 -18.81 10.50
CA PRO A 587 27.99 -19.67 9.97
C PRO A 587 27.12 -20.27 11.08
N CYS A 588 25.80 -20.27 10.90
CA CYS A 588 24.88 -20.80 11.91
C CYS A 588 25.12 -22.30 12.15
N GLU A 589 25.37 -22.68 13.40
CA GLU A 589 25.65 -24.06 13.82
C GLU A 589 24.50 -25.03 13.51
N HIS A 590 23.26 -24.53 13.51
CA HIS A 590 22.06 -25.34 13.33
C HIS A 590 21.62 -25.51 11.86
N LYS A 591 22.42 -25.01 10.91
CA LYS A 591 22.08 -24.99 9.49
C LYS A 591 22.30 -26.36 8.83
N VAL A 592 21.34 -26.76 8.03
CA VAL A 592 21.37 -27.98 7.20
C VAL A 592 21.06 -27.59 5.76
N VAL A 593 21.88 -28.05 4.81
CA VAL A 593 21.69 -27.84 3.38
C VAL A 593 21.58 -29.21 2.72
N THR A 594 20.47 -29.43 2.00
CA THR A 594 20.18 -30.64 1.23
C THR A 594 20.64 -30.50 -0.22
N ASP A 595 20.67 -31.60 -0.97
CA ASP A 595 20.99 -31.58 -2.41
C ASP A 595 20.05 -30.66 -3.21
N LYS A 596 18.76 -30.66 -2.85
CA LYS A 596 17.76 -29.78 -3.44
C LYS A 596 18.07 -28.30 -3.15
N ALA A 597 18.45 -27.99 -1.92
CA ALA A 597 18.87 -26.65 -1.53
C ALA A 597 20.17 -26.23 -2.23
N ALA A 598 21.15 -27.13 -2.37
CA ALA A 598 22.41 -26.88 -3.07
C ALA A 598 22.19 -26.59 -4.56
N LYS A 599 21.31 -27.33 -5.24
CA LYS A 599 20.89 -27.04 -6.64
C LYS A 599 20.24 -25.67 -6.78
N ARG A 600 19.46 -25.24 -5.79
CA ARG A 600 18.87 -23.90 -5.77
C ARG A 600 19.93 -22.81 -5.58
N LEU A 601 20.89 -23.04 -4.69
CA LEU A 601 22.02 -22.13 -4.47
C LEU A 601 22.91 -22.00 -5.72
N SER A 602 23.08 -23.08 -6.49
CA SER A 602 23.77 -23.03 -7.79
C SER A 602 23.07 -22.08 -8.77
N ARG A 603 21.74 -22.15 -8.91
CA ARG A 603 20.98 -21.21 -9.76
C ARG A 603 21.08 -19.78 -9.25
N GLU A 604 20.98 -19.59 -7.93
CA GLU A 604 21.13 -18.27 -7.31
C GLU A 604 22.52 -17.68 -7.59
N ARG A 605 23.58 -18.49 -7.49
CA ARG A 605 24.95 -18.11 -7.84
C ARG A 605 25.05 -17.62 -9.28
N ASP A 606 24.49 -18.36 -10.25
CA ASP A 606 24.56 -17.99 -11.66
C ASP A 606 23.84 -16.66 -11.94
N HIS A 607 22.68 -16.44 -11.30
CA HIS A 607 21.98 -15.16 -11.34
C HIS A 607 22.78 -14.02 -10.71
N LEU A 608 23.46 -14.28 -9.58
CA LEU A 608 24.31 -13.29 -8.92
C LEU A 608 25.52 -12.93 -9.79
N ILE A 609 26.14 -13.89 -10.48
CA ILE A 609 27.26 -13.65 -11.40
C ILE A 609 26.79 -12.79 -12.59
N ALA A 610 25.67 -13.15 -13.22
CA ALA A 610 25.10 -12.37 -14.32
C ALA A 610 24.80 -10.92 -13.88
N SER A 611 24.23 -10.75 -12.68
CA SER A 611 23.95 -9.44 -12.12
C SER A 611 25.21 -8.68 -11.70
N PHE A 612 26.24 -9.36 -11.19
CA PHE A 612 27.54 -8.78 -10.86
C PHE A 612 28.18 -8.22 -12.11
N ARG A 613 28.31 -9.01 -13.18
CA ARG A 613 28.91 -8.60 -14.46
C ARG A 613 28.18 -7.39 -15.06
N ALA A 614 26.85 -7.43 -15.12
CA ALA A 614 26.05 -6.33 -15.65
C ALA A 614 26.22 -5.01 -14.88
N VAL A 615 26.38 -5.06 -13.55
CA VAL A 615 26.62 -3.86 -12.73
C VAL A 615 28.09 -3.42 -12.77
N ASN A 616 29.01 -4.38 -12.85
CA ASN A 616 30.44 -4.13 -12.92
C ASN A 616 30.84 -3.43 -14.23
N GLU A 617 30.18 -3.80 -15.34
CA GLU A 617 30.31 -3.15 -16.66
C GLU A 617 29.94 -1.65 -16.66
N MET A 618 29.13 -1.20 -15.70
CA MET A 618 28.75 0.22 -15.60
C MET A 618 29.91 1.12 -15.14
N GLY A 619 30.95 0.54 -14.51
CA GLY A 619 32.17 1.27 -14.11
C GLY A 619 31.95 2.34 -13.03
N ASP A 620 30.80 2.37 -12.37
CA ASP A 620 30.44 3.41 -11.38
C ASP A 620 30.91 3.03 -9.97
N TYR A 621 31.73 3.90 -9.38
CA TYR A 621 32.25 3.77 -8.01
C TYR A 621 31.15 3.65 -6.95
N ALA A 622 29.98 4.25 -7.15
CA ALA A 622 28.85 4.15 -6.23
C ALA A 622 28.35 2.70 -6.02
N ASN A 623 28.69 1.80 -6.94
CA ASN A 623 28.29 0.39 -6.89
C ASN A 623 29.31 -0.54 -6.21
N GLU A 624 30.47 -0.02 -5.78
CA GLU A 624 31.56 -0.83 -5.20
C GLU A 624 31.10 -1.69 -4.02
N LEU A 625 30.35 -1.12 -3.06
CA LEU A 625 29.84 -1.84 -1.90
C LEU A 625 28.85 -2.96 -2.27
N ILE A 626 28.05 -2.75 -3.32
CA ILE A 626 27.07 -3.73 -3.80
C ILE A 626 27.79 -4.87 -4.54
N LEU A 627 28.79 -4.53 -5.34
CA LEU A 627 29.64 -5.50 -6.04
C LEU A 627 30.45 -6.34 -5.05
N ASP A 628 31.03 -5.74 -4.02
CA ASP A 628 31.75 -6.46 -2.95
C ASP A 628 30.83 -7.45 -2.20
N ALA A 629 29.63 -7.00 -1.80
CA ALA A 629 28.66 -7.87 -1.13
C ALA A 629 28.23 -9.06 -2.02
N ARG A 630 28.02 -8.82 -3.33
CA ARG A 630 27.69 -9.87 -4.29
C ARG A 630 28.84 -10.84 -4.51
N LYS A 631 30.08 -10.35 -4.68
CA LYS A 631 31.30 -11.17 -4.81
C LYS A 631 31.46 -12.08 -3.59
N LYS A 632 31.33 -11.55 -2.38
CA LYS A 632 31.37 -12.34 -1.14
C LYS A 632 30.26 -13.40 -1.09
N LYS A 633 29.04 -13.07 -1.50
CA LYS A 633 27.94 -14.04 -1.53
C LYS A 633 28.18 -15.16 -2.56
N ILE A 634 28.64 -14.83 -3.77
CA ILE A 634 28.98 -15.81 -4.82
C ILE A 634 30.02 -16.80 -4.27
N LEU A 635 31.12 -16.29 -3.71
CA LEU A 635 32.19 -17.11 -3.15
C LEU A 635 31.74 -17.94 -1.94
N SER A 636 30.82 -17.44 -1.12
CA SER A 636 30.28 -18.20 0.02
C SER A 636 29.46 -19.44 -0.39
N ILE A 637 28.95 -19.48 -1.61
CA ILE A 637 28.13 -20.60 -2.12
C ILE A 637 29.00 -21.74 -2.64
N GLU A 638 30.16 -21.44 -3.23
CA GLU A 638 31.03 -22.41 -3.90
C GLU A 638 31.46 -23.60 -3.02
N PRO A 639 31.86 -23.43 -1.74
CA PRO A 639 32.18 -24.56 -0.86
C PRO A 639 31.01 -25.54 -0.68
N THR A 640 29.77 -25.03 -0.70
CA THR A 640 28.57 -25.86 -0.61
C THR A 640 28.41 -26.67 -1.90
N LEU A 641 28.60 -26.06 -3.07
CA LEU A 641 28.50 -26.77 -4.35
C LEU A 641 29.55 -27.88 -4.49
N VAL A 642 30.78 -27.63 -4.03
CA VAL A 642 31.84 -28.65 -3.97
C VAL A 642 31.41 -29.83 -3.11
N LYS A 643 30.90 -29.58 -1.90
CA LYS A 643 30.44 -30.65 -0.99
C LYS A 643 29.34 -31.50 -1.61
N HIS A 644 28.44 -30.90 -2.37
CA HIS A 644 27.34 -31.60 -3.04
C HIS A 644 27.68 -32.11 -4.45
N GLY A 645 28.95 -32.06 -4.88
CA GLY A 645 29.38 -32.57 -6.19
C GLY A 645 28.78 -31.85 -7.39
N ILE A 646 28.31 -30.62 -7.22
CA ILE A 646 27.71 -29.80 -8.30
C ILE A 646 28.85 -29.12 -9.06
N GLN A 647 28.91 -29.32 -10.38
CA GLN A 647 29.92 -28.68 -11.23
C GLN A 647 29.63 -27.18 -11.41
N PHE A 648 30.66 -26.35 -11.26
CA PHE A 648 30.62 -24.91 -11.52
C PHE A 648 32.03 -24.40 -11.84
N ASP A 649 32.13 -23.27 -12.56
CA ASP A 649 33.39 -22.57 -12.80
C ASP A 649 33.66 -21.56 -11.69
N SER A 650 34.80 -21.61 -11.00
CA SER A 650 35.14 -20.67 -9.90
C SER A 650 35.05 -19.20 -10.33
N PHE A 651 34.43 -18.39 -9.48
CA PHE A 651 34.25 -16.97 -9.76
C PHE A 651 35.49 -16.15 -9.42
N ASN A 652 36.13 -15.56 -10.44
CA ASN A 652 37.38 -14.79 -10.30
C ASN A 652 37.29 -13.35 -10.83
N ASP A 653 36.10 -12.85 -11.14
CA ASP A 653 35.96 -11.52 -11.74
C ASP A 653 36.33 -10.41 -10.71
N ASP A 654 37.09 -9.42 -11.16
CA ASP A 654 37.48 -8.25 -10.37
C ASP A 654 36.50 -7.09 -10.52
N ILE A 655 36.38 -6.26 -9.48
CA ILE A 655 35.56 -5.06 -9.51
C ILE A 655 36.30 -4.00 -10.33
N MET A 656 35.68 -3.52 -11.41
CA MET A 656 36.29 -2.57 -12.37
C MET A 656 36.25 -1.11 -11.89
N ALA A 657 35.99 -0.84 -10.61
CA ALA A 657 35.88 0.52 -10.10
C ALA A 657 37.21 1.28 -10.27
N VAL A 658 37.26 2.21 -11.22
CA VAL A 658 38.42 3.07 -11.47
C VAL A 658 38.25 4.34 -10.64
N TRP A 659 39.18 4.61 -9.72
CA TRP A 659 39.38 5.97 -9.23
C TRP A 659 39.95 6.81 -10.37
N SER A 660 39.13 7.69 -10.95
CA SER A 660 39.61 8.82 -11.75
C SER A 660 39.55 10.10 -10.93
#